data_AF-A0A0M6ZTP7-F1
#
_entry.id   AF-A0A0M6ZTP7-F1
#
_cell.length_a   1.000
_cell.length_b   1.000
_cell.length_c   1.000
_cell.angle_alpha   90.00
_cell.angle_beta   90.00
_cell.angle_gamma   90.00
#
_symmetry.space_group_name_H-M   'P 1'
#
loop_
_entity.id
_entity.type
_entity.pdbx_description
1 polymer ?
#
loop_
_entity_poly.entity_id
_entity_poly.type
_entity_poly.pdbx_seq_one_letter_code
_entity_poly.pdbx_strand_id
1 'polypeptide(L)'
;MALTLPGSLFKNTIFLAFVLILTMCGSAVGKERHALVIGNADYDSKTLTVLKNPANDAALVADSLRSAGFTVELVLNANLRTMKRSVRDFSDKLKAAPKGSLSAFYYSGHGFEAGGKNYLAPLEADLRDEVDAEFEALSVDWVLTAVESSHEGANIVILDACRNTALTRSAGGTAGGFSLLTSTPRGSFISFATAPGSTATDGAGLNSPYTAAIAREMLVPGASIETVFKRVRQQVVEATGGEQVPWDHSSLTQDIVLLPGGTTQDTGAQPAAPLSADAIQVELQFWNDVKDSDDRQQIQAYLDRFPQGAFSELAKARLAQIGSGPSGDIEQLFAKIQSRSLLVENPQRPHEFYANARLREIKGDYPKARQDYLKYFAFGEPQVDPHVRFQSVLKIQEGRAGAREVYNAFSQGRRDPTTLFAEILLEEREERVRRLTAFIDAYPDFTPAYYALSQDFSAARVGQQSLADKTQELELLQKFQERVDEGRFLRYFIDQQMAAQWQEDAKTRLAALSVMNTAALSNPVKINAMRSNQGWMINLAIADRTQEIFVKLPDQDFKSTGFMANSMDPTTGRPIAYPMIELPGNAGEMDIAVKYTDIRGEEQGPFQIKFSPGLALIAGQKDILERMPNGWLSYRDYDGKRLVYFTHLISYRCAIDEVRYGLDTDAPDQTFEIGACDPDNPHAIPSSGPGSTVHATIPKPTHFISVQLTYADGTQSEVQRFDAPN
;
A
#
# COMPACT_ATOMS: atom_id res chain seq x y z
N MET A 1 -81.69 34.83 50.94
CA MET A 1 -81.34 35.54 52.18
C MET A 1 -79.91 35.18 52.52
N ALA A 2 -79.02 36.16 52.55
CA ALA A 2 -77.59 35.95 52.79
C ALA A 2 -77.34 35.44 54.21
N LEU A 3 -76.37 34.54 54.36
CA LEU A 3 -75.64 34.34 55.61
C LEU A 3 -74.21 33.86 55.31
N THR A 4 -73.36 34.22 56.24
CA THR A 4 -71.94 34.57 56.12
C THR A 4 -70.99 33.41 56.45
N LEU A 5 -69.78 33.51 55.90
CA LEU A 5 -68.53 32.71 56.12
C LEU A 5 -68.17 32.52 57.63
N PRO A 6 -67.35 31.53 58.06
CA PRO A 6 -65.93 31.31 57.66
C PRO A 6 -65.53 29.81 57.61
N GLY A 7 -64.35 29.31 57.28
CA GLY A 7 -63.02 29.83 56.96
C GLY A 7 -62.04 28.63 56.91
N SER A 8 -60.96 28.77 56.15
CA SER A 8 -59.63 28.27 56.55
C SER A 8 -59.36 26.75 56.68
N LEU A 9 -59.73 25.88 55.74
CA LEU A 9 -59.11 24.52 55.68
C LEU A 9 -58.86 23.93 54.28
N PHE A 10 -59.16 24.65 53.19
CA PHE A 10 -59.14 24.07 51.83
C PHE A 10 -57.98 24.48 50.91
N LYS A 11 -57.02 25.30 51.40
CA LYS A 11 -55.89 25.77 50.55
C LYS A 11 -54.62 24.92 50.65
N ASN A 12 -54.44 24.10 51.68
CA ASN A 12 -53.20 23.30 51.84
C ASN A 12 -53.24 21.92 51.19
N THR A 13 -54.41 21.39 50.81
CA THR A 13 -54.51 20.04 50.23
C THR A 13 -54.31 20.03 48.71
N ILE A 14 -54.56 21.14 48.02
CA ILE A 14 -54.39 21.26 46.56
C ILE A 14 -52.94 21.63 46.20
N PHE A 15 -52.21 22.32 47.08
CA PHE A 15 -50.80 22.64 46.84
C PHE A 15 -49.87 21.43 47.06
N LEU A 16 -50.22 20.51 47.98
CA LEU A 16 -49.44 19.29 48.22
C LEU A 16 -49.60 18.25 47.10
N ALA A 17 -50.74 18.20 46.43
CA ALA A 17 -50.97 17.31 45.29
C ALA A 17 -50.31 17.80 43.99
N PHE A 18 -50.11 19.12 43.82
CA PHE A 18 -49.44 19.69 42.65
C PHE A 18 -47.90 19.68 42.77
N VAL A 19 -47.37 19.69 44.00
CA VAL A 19 -45.92 19.56 44.24
C VAL A 19 -45.46 18.10 44.23
N LEU A 20 -46.33 17.13 44.53
CA LEU A 20 -45.95 15.70 44.49
C LEU A 20 -45.96 15.10 43.06
N ILE A 21 -46.67 15.73 42.11
CA ILE A 21 -46.69 15.31 40.69
C ILE A 21 -45.49 15.89 39.91
N LEU A 22 -44.79 16.90 40.44
CA LEU A 22 -43.58 17.47 39.81
C LEU A 22 -42.27 16.70 40.12
N THR A 23 -42.32 15.62 40.90
CA THR A 23 -41.13 14.82 41.32
C THR A 23 -41.04 13.43 40.69
N MET A 24 -41.77 13.18 39.59
CA MET A 24 -41.57 12.00 38.74
C MET A 24 -41.34 12.37 37.28
N CYS A 25 -40.50 13.39 37.02
CA CYS A 25 -39.61 13.29 35.88
C CYS A 25 -38.57 12.24 36.24
N GLY A 26 -38.89 10.97 35.98
CA GLY A 26 -37.86 9.95 35.90
C GLY A 26 -36.84 10.47 34.90
N SER A 27 -35.63 10.75 35.36
CA SER A 27 -34.49 10.88 34.46
C SER A 27 -34.54 9.66 33.56
N ALA A 28 -34.87 9.86 32.28
CA ALA A 28 -34.54 8.86 31.29
C ALA A 28 -33.02 8.75 31.40
N VAL A 29 -32.54 7.72 32.10
CA VAL A 29 -31.13 7.38 32.19
C VAL A 29 -30.73 7.12 30.74
N GLY A 30 -30.09 8.11 30.12
CA GLY A 30 -29.58 7.98 28.76
C GLY A 30 -28.67 6.77 28.73
N LYS A 31 -28.83 5.91 27.71
CA LYS A 31 -27.98 4.73 27.51
C LYS A 31 -26.52 5.18 27.59
N GLU A 32 -25.82 4.81 28.65
CA GLU A 32 -24.45 5.25 28.87
C GLU A 32 -23.55 4.70 27.76
N ARG A 33 -22.52 5.48 27.42
CA ARG A 33 -21.59 5.15 26.35
C ARG A 33 -20.18 5.24 26.93
N HIS A 34 -19.47 4.12 26.93
CA HIS A 34 -18.13 4.03 27.52
C HIS A 34 -17.15 3.57 26.45
N ALA A 35 -15.97 4.19 26.38
CA ALA A 35 -14.92 3.75 25.46
C ALA A 35 -13.56 3.61 26.14
N LEU A 36 -12.81 2.60 25.72
CA LEU A 36 -11.39 2.44 26.01
C LEU A 36 -10.61 2.51 24.70
N VAL A 37 -9.66 3.44 24.63
CA VAL A 37 -8.87 3.73 23.44
C VAL A 37 -7.40 3.60 23.81
N ILE A 38 -6.69 2.69 23.14
CA ILE A 38 -5.28 2.41 23.41
C ILE A 38 -4.45 2.69 22.15
N GLY A 39 -3.35 3.45 22.28
CA GLY A 39 -2.41 3.72 21.19
C GLY A 39 -0.97 3.49 21.62
N ASN A 40 -0.30 2.50 21.03
CA ASN A 40 1.10 2.17 21.35
C ASN A 40 2.00 2.45 20.14
N ALA A 41 2.91 3.41 20.29
CA ALA A 41 3.80 3.91 19.24
C ALA A 41 5.29 3.74 19.59
N ASP A 42 5.67 4.03 20.84
CA ASP A 42 7.07 4.16 21.26
C ASP A 42 7.71 2.84 21.71
N TYR A 43 7.74 1.84 20.82
CA TYR A 43 8.36 0.53 21.12
C TYR A 43 9.89 0.63 21.21
N ASP A 44 10.47 0.08 22.28
CA ASP A 44 11.93 0.04 22.52
C ASP A 44 12.47 -1.41 22.53
N SER A 45 11.82 -2.32 21.81
CA SER A 45 12.24 -3.72 21.75
C SER A 45 12.99 -4.05 20.47
N LYS A 46 13.89 -5.04 20.51
CA LYS A 46 14.64 -5.49 19.33
C LYS A 46 13.75 -6.15 18.28
N THR A 47 12.54 -6.56 18.66
CA THR A 47 11.60 -7.34 17.85
C THR A 47 10.45 -6.50 17.27
N LEU A 48 10.12 -5.37 17.90
CA LEU A 48 9.05 -4.46 17.50
C LEU A 48 9.60 -3.07 17.17
N THR A 49 9.34 -2.59 15.95
CA THR A 49 9.78 -1.27 15.51
C THR A 49 8.88 -0.16 16.05
N VAL A 50 9.43 1.02 16.32
CA VAL A 50 8.64 2.23 16.62
C VAL A 50 7.64 2.50 15.48
N LEU A 51 6.39 2.81 15.84
CA LEU A 51 5.33 3.16 14.90
C LEU A 51 5.02 4.66 15.00
N LYS A 52 4.74 5.32 13.87
CA LYS A 52 4.62 6.79 13.81
C LYS A 52 3.24 7.30 14.22
N ASN A 53 2.18 6.59 13.83
CA ASN A 53 0.81 7.07 13.86
C ASN A 53 -0.06 6.60 15.05
N PRO A 54 0.19 5.47 15.74
CA PRO A 54 -0.74 4.95 16.73
C PRO A 54 -1.16 5.90 17.86
N ALA A 55 -0.26 6.76 18.34
CA ALA A 55 -0.59 7.74 19.36
C ALA A 55 -1.53 8.84 18.82
N ASN A 56 -1.31 9.29 17.58
CA ASN A 56 -2.17 10.26 16.90
C ASN A 56 -3.53 9.65 16.55
N ASP A 57 -3.52 8.41 16.05
CA ASP A 57 -4.71 7.65 15.69
C ASP A 57 -5.63 7.47 16.91
N ALA A 58 -5.07 7.01 18.03
CA ALA A 58 -5.79 6.87 19.29
C ALA A 58 -6.35 8.21 19.80
N ALA A 59 -5.59 9.30 19.70
CA ALA A 59 -6.09 10.62 20.08
C ALA A 59 -7.28 11.07 19.22
N LEU A 60 -7.19 10.90 17.89
CA LEU A 60 -8.25 11.26 16.95
C LEU A 60 -9.53 10.46 17.20
N VAL A 61 -9.43 9.14 17.35
CA VAL A 61 -10.59 8.29 17.62
C VAL A 61 -11.21 8.60 18.98
N ALA A 62 -10.38 8.87 20.00
CA ALA A 62 -10.89 9.28 21.30
C ALA A 62 -11.73 10.57 21.21
N ASP A 63 -11.30 11.57 20.44
CA ASP A 63 -12.03 12.82 20.26
C ASP A 63 -13.31 12.64 19.43
N SER A 64 -13.29 11.80 18.39
CA SER A 64 -14.50 11.44 17.64
C SER A 64 -15.52 10.69 18.52
N LEU A 65 -15.07 9.76 19.35
CA LEU A 65 -15.95 9.03 20.27
C LEU A 65 -16.53 9.95 21.35
N ARG A 66 -15.74 10.88 21.91
CA ARG A 66 -16.25 11.92 22.82
C ARG A 66 -17.34 12.77 22.16
N SER A 67 -17.11 13.16 20.91
CA SER A 67 -18.08 13.93 20.12
C SER A 67 -19.37 13.13 19.82
N ALA A 68 -19.26 11.80 19.75
CA ALA A 68 -20.39 10.86 19.66
C ALA A 68 -21.03 10.51 21.02
N GLY A 69 -20.65 11.22 22.10
CA GLY A 69 -21.23 11.10 23.43
C GLY A 69 -20.67 9.98 24.31
N PHE A 70 -19.51 9.41 23.96
CA PHE A 70 -18.82 8.43 24.81
C PHE A 70 -18.01 9.10 25.93
N THR A 71 -18.01 8.46 27.09
CA THR A 71 -17.01 8.69 28.13
C THR A 71 -15.77 7.87 27.77
N VAL A 72 -14.69 8.55 27.37
CA VAL A 72 -13.50 7.90 26.79
C VAL A 72 -12.32 7.89 27.76
N GLU A 73 -11.80 6.70 28.04
CA GLU A 73 -10.48 6.47 28.64
C GLU A 73 -9.45 6.30 27.52
N LEU A 74 -8.53 7.27 27.40
CA LEU A 74 -7.42 7.23 26.44
C LEU A 74 -6.15 6.81 27.15
N VAL A 75 -5.50 5.76 26.65
CA VAL A 75 -4.24 5.22 27.18
C VAL A 75 -3.22 5.18 26.05
N LEU A 76 -2.12 5.91 26.21
CA LEU A 76 -1.04 5.94 25.23
C LEU A 76 0.18 5.20 25.78
N ASN A 77 0.89 4.49 24.91
CA ASN A 77 2.21 3.91 25.18
C ASN A 77 2.21 3.04 26.45
N ALA A 78 1.32 2.05 26.48
CA ALA A 78 1.08 1.18 27.62
C ALA A 78 1.90 -0.12 27.56
N ASN A 79 2.44 -0.51 28.71
CA ASN A 79 2.94 -1.87 28.93
C ASN A 79 1.79 -2.84 29.29
N LEU A 80 2.09 -4.14 29.34
CA LEU A 80 1.07 -5.20 29.48
C LEU A 80 0.22 -5.04 30.73
N ARG A 81 0.85 -4.66 31.84
CA ARG A 81 0.19 -4.46 33.14
C ARG A 81 -0.83 -3.33 33.04
N THR A 82 -0.46 -2.22 32.41
CA THR A 82 -1.36 -1.07 32.21
C THR A 82 -2.51 -1.45 31.29
N MET A 83 -2.24 -2.12 30.16
CA MET A 83 -3.30 -2.56 29.24
C MET A 83 -4.30 -3.52 29.93
N LYS A 84 -3.82 -4.55 30.64
CA LYS A 84 -4.69 -5.49 31.38
C LYS A 84 -5.52 -4.79 32.47
N ARG A 85 -4.94 -3.79 33.14
CA ARG A 85 -5.66 -2.99 34.15
C ARG A 85 -6.75 -2.16 33.49
N SER A 86 -6.44 -1.40 32.45
CA SER A 86 -7.43 -0.56 31.77
C SER A 86 -8.59 -1.37 31.19
N VAL A 87 -8.34 -2.56 30.63
CA VAL A 87 -9.43 -3.45 30.20
C VAL A 87 -10.29 -3.91 31.38
N ARG A 88 -9.69 -4.26 32.52
CA ARG A 88 -10.45 -4.63 33.73
C ARG A 88 -11.28 -3.46 34.26
N ASP A 89 -10.68 -2.30 34.40
CA ASP A 89 -11.34 -1.09 34.91
C ASP A 89 -12.47 -0.68 33.97
N PHE A 90 -12.27 -0.81 32.65
CA PHE A 90 -13.31 -0.63 31.63
C PHE A 90 -14.46 -1.62 31.78
N SER A 91 -14.16 -2.92 31.91
CA SER A 91 -15.15 -3.96 32.19
C SER A 91 -15.95 -3.70 33.46
N ASP A 92 -15.31 -3.25 34.55
CA ASP A 92 -16.00 -2.95 35.80
C ASP A 92 -16.91 -1.71 35.70
N LYS A 93 -16.52 -0.69 34.91
CA LYS A 93 -17.41 0.43 34.55
C LYS A 93 -18.62 -0.05 33.76
N LEU A 94 -18.42 -0.96 32.79
CA LEU A 94 -19.50 -1.53 31.99
C LEU A 94 -20.47 -2.35 32.83
N LYS A 95 -20.01 -3.12 33.82
CA LYS A 95 -20.87 -3.85 34.76
C LYS A 95 -21.76 -2.94 35.61
N ALA A 96 -21.28 -1.75 35.94
CA ALA A 96 -22.04 -0.76 36.67
C ALA A 96 -23.03 0.01 35.77
N ALA A 97 -22.86 -0.06 34.45
CA ALA A 97 -23.68 0.68 33.49
C ALA A 97 -25.08 0.05 33.32
N PRO A 98 -26.12 0.85 33.02
CA PRO A 98 -27.47 0.35 32.75
C PRO A 98 -27.52 -0.62 31.57
N LYS A 99 -28.53 -1.51 31.55
CA LYS A 99 -28.81 -2.38 30.41
C LYS A 99 -29.01 -1.57 29.13
N GLY A 100 -28.46 -2.06 28.00
CA GLY A 100 -28.52 -1.37 26.72
C GLY A 100 -27.50 -0.22 26.55
N SER A 101 -26.51 -0.11 27.44
CA SER A 101 -25.34 0.75 27.25
C SER A 101 -24.49 0.32 26.04
N LEU A 102 -23.69 1.24 25.50
CA LEU A 102 -22.83 1.03 24.34
C LEU A 102 -21.37 1.06 24.77
N SER A 103 -20.59 0.05 24.40
CA SER A 103 -19.15 0.01 24.63
C SER A 103 -18.38 0.20 23.31
N ALA A 104 -17.24 0.88 23.38
CA ALA A 104 -16.29 0.96 22.28
C ALA A 104 -14.87 0.64 22.76
N PHE A 105 -14.21 -0.34 22.17
CA PHE A 105 -12.80 -0.61 22.35
C PHE A 105 -12.05 -0.27 21.06
N TYR A 106 -11.01 0.53 21.16
CA TYR A 106 -10.13 0.85 20.05
C TYR A 106 -8.68 0.56 20.43
N TYR A 107 -7.95 -0.08 19.52
CA TYR A 107 -6.51 -0.24 19.65
C TYR A 107 -5.78 0.13 18.35
N SER A 108 -4.71 0.90 18.48
CA SER A 108 -3.72 1.11 17.42
C SER A 108 -2.31 0.76 17.90
N GLY A 109 -1.55 0.03 17.10
CA GLY A 109 -0.21 -0.44 17.44
C GLY A 109 0.18 -1.76 16.75
N HIS A 110 1.22 -2.44 17.24
CA HIS A 110 1.58 -3.77 16.74
C HIS A 110 0.56 -4.81 17.21
N GLY A 111 0.23 -5.75 16.31
CA GLY A 111 -0.61 -6.91 16.59
C GLY A 111 -0.11 -8.13 15.82
N PHE A 112 -0.42 -9.32 16.30
CA PHE A 112 0.09 -10.55 15.69
C PHE A 112 -0.78 -11.77 16.02
N GLU A 113 -0.59 -12.84 15.26
CA GLU A 113 -1.21 -14.13 15.51
C GLU A 113 -0.17 -15.12 16.08
N ALA A 114 -0.58 -15.87 17.09
CA ALA A 114 0.15 -17.00 17.63
C ALA A 114 -0.87 -18.09 18.04
N GLY A 115 -0.71 -19.32 17.55
CA GLY A 115 -1.57 -20.45 17.91
C GLY A 115 -3.03 -20.30 17.48
N GLY A 116 -3.28 -19.63 16.35
CA GLY A 116 -4.63 -19.30 15.89
C GLY A 116 -5.34 -18.26 16.76
N LYS A 117 -4.64 -17.61 17.70
CA LYS A 117 -5.15 -16.56 18.57
C LYS A 117 -4.51 -15.22 18.23
N ASN A 118 -5.27 -14.18 18.51
CA ASN A 118 -5.01 -12.81 18.12
C ASN A 118 -4.51 -12.00 19.32
N TYR A 119 -3.37 -11.31 19.18
CA TYR A 119 -2.70 -10.58 20.27
C TYR A 119 -2.38 -9.13 19.91
N LEU A 120 -2.46 -8.24 20.90
CA LEU A 120 -2.06 -6.83 20.86
C LEU A 120 -0.76 -6.65 21.63
N ALA A 121 0.23 -6.00 21.03
CA ALA A 121 1.58 -5.88 21.59
C ALA A 121 1.74 -4.68 22.55
N PRO A 122 2.15 -4.92 23.80
CA PRO A 122 2.64 -3.87 24.69
C PRO A 122 4.00 -3.31 24.29
N LEU A 123 4.39 -2.13 24.82
CA LEU A 123 5.69 -1.51 24.50
C LEU A 123 6.92 -2.37 24.85
N GLU A 124 6.85 -3.10 25.96
CA GLU A 124 7.97 -3.87 26.52
C GLU A 124 7.94 -5.35 26.10
N ALA A 125 7.11 -5.72 25.11
CA ALA A 125 6.94 -7.12 24.73
C ALA A 125 8.21 -7.70 24.06
N ASP A 126 8.71 -8.81 24.63
CA ASP A 126 9.81 -9.59 24.07
C ASP A 126 9.27 -10.86 23.41
N LEU A 127 8.90 -10.74 22.14
CA LEU A 127 8.22 -11.79 21.38
C LEU A 127 9.24 -12.60 20.56
N ARG A 128 9.77 -13.69 21.13
CA ARG A 128 10.79 -14.54 20.46
C ARG A 128 10.19 -15.80 19.85
N ASP A 129 9.18 -16.38 20.48
CA ASP A 129 8.42 -17.52 19.99
C ASP A 129 6.89 -17.41 20.26
N GLU A 130 6.15 -18.44 19.85
CA GLU A 130 4.70 -18.54 20.00
C GLU A 130 4.24 -18.70 21.46
N VAL A 131 5.13 -19.19 22.33
CA VAL A 131 4.84 -19.36 23.76
C VAL A 131 4.95 -18.02 24.47
N ASP A 132 5.97 -17.23 24.15
CA ASP A 132 6.17 -15.89 24.70
C ASP A 132 4.96 -14.98 24.43
N ALA A 133 4.30 -15.13 23.27
CA ALA A 133 3.07 -14.42 22.91
C ALA A 133 1.96 -14.52 23.98
N GLU A 134 1.74 -15.71 24.53
CA GLU A 134 0.67 -15.95 25.50
C GLU A 134 0.94 -15.25 26.85
N PHE A 135 2.21 -15.06 27.20
CA PHE A 135 2.64 -14.44 28.46
C PHE A 135 2.88 -12.92 28.35
N GLU A 136 3.45 -12.46 27.23
CA GLU A 136 3.97 -11.11 27.03
C GLU A 136 3.02 -10.18 26.27
N ALA A 137 1.91 -10.68 25.71
CA ALA A 137 0.95 -9.86 24.96
C ALA A 137 -0.48 -9.94 25.49
N LEU A 138 -1.32 -9.00 25.01
CA LEU A 138 -2.73 -8.93 25.38
C LEU A 138 -3.58 -9.70 24.36
N SER A 139 -4.22 -10.79 24.79
CA SER A 139 -5.16 -11.55 23.96
C SER A 139 -6.40 -10.72 23.60
N VAL A 140 -6.71 -10.63 22.30
CA VAL A 140 -7.94 -10.01 21.79
C VAL A 140 -9.17 -10.77 22.29
N ASP A 141 -9.13 -12.10 22.31
CA ASP A 141 -10.24 -12.93 22.81
C ASP A 141 -10.55 -12.64 24.28
N TRP A 142 -9.51 -12.37 25.09
CA TRP A 142 -9.69 -11.98 26.48
C TRP A 142 -10.38 -10.62 26.59
N VAL A 143 -10.00 -9.63 25.77
CA VAL A 143 -10.67 -8.32 25.71
C VAL A 143 -12.13 -8.49 25.31
N LEU A 144 -12.40 -9.25 24.25
CA LEU A 144 -13.74 -9.54 23.76
C LEU A 144 -14.63 -10.19 24.82
N THR A 145 -14.11 -11.23 25.50
CA THR A 145 -14.81 -11.93 26.58
C THR A 145 -15.05 -11.01 27.78
N ALA A 146 -14.07 -10.18 28.13
CA ALA A 146 -14.17 -9.24 29.25
C ALA A 146 -15.24 -8.17 28.98
N VAL A 147 -15.38 -7.70 27.75
CA VAL A 147 -16.41 -6.73 27.35
C VAL A 147 -17.79 -7.40 27.26
N GLU A 148 -17.91 -8.55 26.58
CA GLU A 148 -19.16 -9.30 26.42
C GLU A 148 -19.77 -9.70 27.77
N SER A 149 -18.95 -10.21 28.69
CA SER A 149 -19.41 -10.65 30.02
C SER A 149 -19.78 -9.51 30.97
N SER A 150 -19.42 -8.26 30.62
CA SER A 150 -19.59 -7.13 31.53
C SER A 150 -20.96 -6.48 31.44
N HIS A 151 -21.66 -6.50 30.30
CA HIS A 151 -23.01 -5.93 30.23
C HIS A 151 -23.88 -6.52 29.10
N GLU A 152 -25.19 -6.41 29.26
CA GLU A 152 -26.19 -6.74 28.22
C GLU A 152 -26.43 -5.50 27.32
N GLY A 153 -25.50 -5.22 26.40
CA GLY A 153 -25.59 -4.11 25.45
C GLY A 153 -24.80 -4.36 24.17
N ALA A 154 -24.57 -3.31 23.38
CA ALA A 154 -23.81 -3.42 22.13
C ALA A 154 -22.33 -3.09 22.35
N ASN A 155 -21.45 -3.86 21.70
CA ASN A 155 -20.00 -3.70 21.79
C ASN A 155 -19.42 -3.39 20.43
N ILE A 156 -18.63 -2.32 20.33
CA ILE A 156 -17.91 -1.96 19.10
C ILE A 156 -16.41 -2.17 19.38
N VAL A 157 -15.75 -3.00 18.59
CA VAL A 157 -14.32 -3.30 18.76
C VAL A 157 -13.61 -2.99 17.46
N ILE A 158 -12.61 -2.12 17.51
CA ILE A 158 -11.90 -1.60 16.34
C ILE A 158 -10.42 -1.83 16.55
N LEU A 159 -9.80 -2.56 15.62
CA LEU A 159 -8.39 -2.96 15.70
C LEU A 159 -7.62 -2.41 14.49
N ASP A 160 -6.81 -1.39 14.73
CA ASP A 160 -5.92 -0.73 13.78
C ASP A 160 -4.47 -1.16 14.00
N ALA A 161 -4.18 -2.43 13.73
CA ALA A 161 -2.88 -3.02 14.00
C ALA A 161 -2.29 -3.72 12.77
N CYS A 162 -1.00 -3.46 12.52
CA CYS A 162 -0.20 -4.12 11.50
C CYS A 162 0.01 -5.60 11.83
N ARG A 163 0.08 -6.45 10.79
CA ARG A 163 0.13 -7.93 10.85
C ARG A 163 1.55 -8.53 10.66
N ASN A 164 2.60 -7.76 10.95
CA ASN A 164 3.99 -8.23 10.83
C ASN A 164 4.71 -8.18 12.17
N THR A 165 5.14 -9.34 12.68
CA THR A 165 6.19 -9.42 13.70
C THR A 165 7.18 -10.55 13.37
N ALA A 166 8.37 -10.44 13.97
CA ALA A 166 9.61 -11.17 13.67
C ALA A 166 9.58 -12.70 13.80
N LEU A 167 8.48 -13.30 14.28
CA LEU A 167 8.27 -14.76 14.36
C LEU A 167 8.32 -15.45 12.98
N THR A 168 8.03 -14.69 11.92
CA THR A 168 8.05 -15.15 10.53
C THR A 168 9.46 -15.23 9.92
N ARG A 169 10.49 -14.69 10.59
CA ARG A 169 11.88 -14.75 10.10
C ARG A 169 12.65 -16.00 10.54
N SER A 170 12.14 -16.75 11.53
CA SER A 170 12.84 -17.91 12.11
C SER A 170 12.23 -19.27 11.78
N ALA A 171 11.06 -19.33 11.13
CA ALA A 171 10.46 -20.58 10.67
C ALA A 171 9.95 -20.41 9.23
N GLY A 172 10.50 -21.17 8.28
CA GLY A 172 10.16 -21.13 6.85
C GLY A 172 8.76 -21.63 6.50
N GLY A 173 7.72 -21.02 7.08
CA GLY A 173 6.31 -21.28 6.80
C GLY A 173 5.60 -20.02 6.31
N THR A 174 4.60 -20.22 5.44
CA THR A 174 3.73 -19.17 4.89
C THR A 174 3.12 -18.29 5.99
N ALA A 175 3.57 -17.04 6.05
CA ALA A 175 3.18 -16.03 7.03
C ALA A 175 1.82 -15.40 6.70
N GLY A 176 0.84 -15.51 7.59
CA GLY A 176 -0.38 -14.71 7.60
C GLY A 176 -0.64 -14.19 9.02
N GLY A 177 -0.99 -12.91 9.19
CA GLY A 177 -1.32 -12.33 10.51
C GLY A 177 -2.65 -12.81 11.12
N PHE A 178 -3.37 -11.98 11.91
CA PHE A 178 -4.68 -12.25 12.55
C PHE A 178 -5.55 -13.33 11.85
N SER A 179 -5.89 -14.38 12.60
CA SER A 179 -6.78 -15.47 12.17
C SER A 179 -8.24 -15.01 12.12
N LEU A 180 -9.04 -15.71 11.32
CA LEU A 180 -10.50 -15.53 11.32
C LEU A 180 -11.03 -15.88 12.72
N LEU A 181 -11.75 -14.96 13.37
CA LEU A 181 -12.42 -15.25 14.64
C LEU A 181 -13.43 -16.39 14.44
N THR A 182 -13.25 -17.49 15.16
CA THR A 182 -14.11 -18.69 15.05
C THR A 182 -15.54 -18.46 15.54
N SER A 183 -15.78 -17.40 16.33
CA SER A 183 -17.11 -16.93 16.69
C SER A 183 -17.09 -15.44 17.07
N THR A 184 -18.02 -14.65 16.55
CA THR A 184 -18.24 -13.26 17.01
C THR A 184 -19.06 -13.28 18.31
N PRO A 185 -18.55 -12.74 19.43
CA PRO A 185 -19.29 -12.58 20.69
C PRO A 185 -20.66 -11.96 20.47
N ARG A 186 -21.69 -12.30 21.26
CA ARG A 186 -23.06 -11.78 21.05
C ARG A 186 -23.11 -10.27 21.24
N GLY A 187 -23.91 -9.59 20.42
CA GLY A 187 -24.10 -8.13 20.53
C GLY A 187 -22.84 -7.33 20.21
N SER A 188 -21.94 -7.86 19.39
CA SER A 188 -20.66 -7.22 19.09
C SER A 188 -20.49 -6.94 17.59
N PHE A 189 -19.91 -5.78 17.28
CA PHE A 189 -19.42 -5.38 15.98
C PHE A 189 -17.90 -5.25 16.06
N ILE A 190 -17.19 -6.07 15.31
CA ILE A 190 -15.72 -6.11 15.32
C ILE A 190 -15.22 -5.68 13.95
N SER A 191 -14.37 -4.67 13.90
CA SER A 191 -13.76 -4.17 12.66
C SER A 191 -12.24 -4.19 12.75
N PHE A 192 -11.64 -4.63 11.66
CA PHE A 192 -10.20 -4.74 11.45
C PHE A 192 -9.79 -3.79 10.33
N ALA A 193 -8.63 -3.16 10.46
CA ALA A 193 -8.09 -2.24 9.46
C ALA A 193 -7.85 -2.88 8.08
N THR A 194 -7.63 -4.20 8.02
CA THR A 194 -7.38 -4.93 6.76
C THR A 194 -7.98 -6.34 6.82
N ALA A 195 -8.04 -7.02 5.67
CA ALA A 195 -8.55 -8.37 5.54
C ALA A 195 -7.62 -9.41 6.22
N PRO A 196 -8.14 -10.57 6.65
CA PRO A 196 -7.30 -11.71 7.01
C PRO A 196 -6.35 -12.04 5.86
N GLY A 197 -5.11 -12.35 6.18
CA GLY A 197 -3.99 -12.55 5.24
C GLY A 197 -3.21 -11.27 4.88
N SER A 198 -3.81 -10.08 4.98
CA SER A 198 -3.23 -8.81 4.47
C SER A 198 -2.55 -7.93 5.53
N THR A 199 -1.92 -6.82 5.14
CA THR A 199 -1.29 -5.85 6.05
C THR A 199 -2.04 -4.52 6.00
N ALA A 200 -2.11 -3.81 7.13
CA ALA A 200 -2.64 -2.44 7.20
C ALA A 200 -1.47 -1.45 7.01
N THR A 201 -1.70 -0.35 6.30
CA THR A 201 -0.68 0.67 6.10
C THR A 201 -0.86 1.80 7.10
N ASP A 202 0.25 2.28 7.67
CA ASP A 202 0.27 3.52 8.47
C ASP A 202 -0.12 4.74 7.62
N GLY A 203 -0.01 4.64 6.29
CA GLY A 203 -0.28 5.73 5.35
C GLY A 203 0.77 6.86 5.39
N ALA A 204 0.61 7.85 4.49
CA ALA A 204 1.52 9.01 4.40
C ALA A 204 1.06 10.21 5.27
N GLY A 205 -0.10 10.10 5.93
CA GLY A 205 -0.71 11.17 6.75
C GLY A 205 -0.25 11.19 8.21
N LEU A 206 -0.82 12.12 9.00
CA LEU A 206 -0.67 12.15 10.46
C LEU A 206 -1.37 10.99 11.18
N ASN A 207 -2.34 10.37 10.49
CA ASN A 207 -3.18 9.28 10.97
C ASN A 207 -3.26 8.20 9.88
N SER A 208 -3.52 6.95 10.27
CA SER A 208 -3.73 5.85 9.33
C SER A 208 -4.95 6.11 8.43
N PRO A 209 -4.95 5.63 7.16
CA PRO A 209 -6.11 5.79 6.28
C PRO A 209 -7.41 5.22 6.88
N TYR A 210 -7.29 4.14 7.65
CA TYR A 210 -8.41 3.50 8.34
C TYR A 210 -8.94 4.38 9.48
N THR A 211 -8.06 4.89 10.34
CA THR A 211 -8.46 5.77 11.45
C THR A 211 -9.02 7.10 10.96
N ALA A 212 -8.43 7.69 9.93
CA ALA A 212 -8.94 8.92 9.31
C ALA A 212 -10.36 8.73 8.74
N ALA A 213 -10.65 7.57 8.13
CA ALA A 213 -11.97 7.25 7.61
C ALA A 213 -12.98 7.00 8.74
N ILE A 214 -12.60 6.29 9.81
CA ILE A 214 -13.45 6.05 11.00
C ILE A 214 -13.86 7.37 11.64
N ALA A 215 -12.88 8.23 11.93
CA ALA A 215 -13.10 9.50 12.62
C ALA A 215 -14.11 10.39 11.89
N ARG A 216 -14.12 10.33 10.55
CA ARG A 216 -15.06 11.03 9.67
C ARG A 216 -16.45 10.41 9.71
N GLU A 217 -16.56 9.11 9.46
CA GLU A 217 -17.86 8.46 9.27
C GLU A 217 -18.63 8.27 10.59
N MET A 218 -17.93 8.15 11.73
CA MET A 218 -18.58 8.05 13.04
C MET A 218 -19.42 9.29 13.40
N LEU A 219 -19.09 10.44 12.81
CA LEU A 219 -19.78 11.71 13.07
C LEU A 219 -20.91 11.99 12.08
N VAL A 220 -21.22 11.06 11.16
CA VAL A 220 -22.34 11.21 10.23
C VAL A 220 -23.66 10.88 10.93
N PRO A 221 -24.60 11.83 11.06
CA PRO A 221 -25.87 11.58 11.75
C PRO A 221 -26.77 10.58 11.01
N GLY A 222 -27.50 9.77 11.77
CA GLY A 222 -28.55 8.88 11.29
C GLY A 222 -28.08 7.59 10.61
N ALA A 223 -26.78 7.35 10.49
CA ALA A 223 -26.25 6.12 9.89
C ALA A 223 -26.14 4.98 10.92
N SER A 224 -26.51 3.76 10.52
CA SER A 224 -26.21 2.56 11.30
C SER A 224 -24.70 2.28 11.30
N ILE A 225 -24.20 1.59 12.32
CA ILE A 225 -22.79 1.24 12.45
C ILE A 225 -22.29 0.42 11.25
N GLU A 226 -23.10 -0.48 10.70
CA GLU A 226 -22.79 -1.24 9.48
C GLU A 226 -22.66 -0.31 8.26
N THR A 227 -23.52 0.71 8.17
CA THR A 227 -23.46 1.71 7.10
C THR A 227 -22.19 2.57 7.22
N VAL A 228 -21.87 3.00 8.44
CA VAL A 228 -20.64 3.73 8.77
C VAL A 228 -19.43 2.93 8.31
N PHE A 229 -19.30 1.68 8.74
CA PHE A 229 -18.12 0.87 8.42
C PHE A 229 -18.07 0.39 6.96
N LYS A 230 -19.20 0.28 6.28
CA LYS A 230 -19.23 0.11 4.81
C LYS A 230 -18.62 1.32 4.10
N ARG A 231 -18.90 2.54 4.55
CA ARG A 231 -18.31 3.79 4.01
C ARG A 231 -16.85 3.94 4.39
N VAL A 232 -16.46 3.55 5.61
CA VAL A 232 -15.05 3.46 6.02
C VAL A 232 -14.30 2.55 5.07
N ARG A 233 -14.80 1.33 4.79
CA ARG A 233 -14.19 0.41 3.83
C ARG A 233 -14.01 1.06 2.46
N GLN A 234 -15.05 1.72 1.93
CA GLN A 234 -14.98 2.39 0.63
C GLN A 234 -13.87 3.45 0.59
N GLN A 235 -13.77 4.29 1.63
CA GLN A 235 -12.76 5.34 1.70
C GLN A 235 -11.34 4.80 1.84
N VAL A 236 -11.14 3.72 2.60
CA VAL A 236 -9.82 3.11 2.76
C VAL A 236 -9.36 2.44 1.47
N VAL A 237 -10.26 1.72 0.79
CA VAL A 237 -9.96 1.13 -0.52
C VAL A 237 -9.57 2.21 -1.53
N GLU A 238 -10.31 3.32 -1.56
CA GLU A 238 -10.00 4.46 -2.43
C GLU A 238 -8.66 5.13 -2.06
N ALA A 239 -8.43 5.40 -0.78
CA ALA A 239 -7.22 6.08 -0.30
C ALA A 239 -5.94 5.24 -0.43
N THR A 240 -6.06 3.91 -0.45
CA THR A 240 -4.93 2.97 -0.56
C THR A 240 -4.80 2.34 -1.94
N GLY A 241 -5.60 2.77 -2.93
CA GLY A 241 -5.57 2.18 -4.27
C GLY A 241 -5.94 0.69 -4.29
N GLY A 242 -6.66 0.21 -3.28
CA GLY A 242 -7.05 -1.19 -3.11
C GLY A 242 -6.07 -2.07 -2.34
N GLU A 243 -4.92 -1.56 -1.91
CA GLU A 243 -3.93 -2.34 -1.13
C GLU A 243 -4.45 -2.75 0.26
N GLN A 244 -5.33 -1.94 0.85
CA GLN A 244 -5.95 -2.21 2.14
C GLN A 244 -7.47 -2.28 2.01
N VAL A 245 -8.05 -3.39 2.49
CA VAL A 245 -9.50 -3.60 2.51
C VAL A 245 -9.94 -3.90 3.94
N PRO A 246 -10.57 -2.93 4.65
CA PRO A 246 -11.08 -3.19 5.99
C PRO A 246 -12.10 -4.32 6.04
N TRP A 247 -12.05 -5.12 7.11
CA TRP A 247 -12.92 -6.28 7.29
C TRP A 247 -13.71 -6.16 8.59
N ASP A 248 -14.98 -6.54 8.59
CA ASP A 248 -15.84 -6.47 9.79
C ASP A 248 -16.69 -7.72 9.97
N HIS A 249 -17.05 -7.99 11.22
CA HIS A 249 -17.98 -9.03 11.63
C HIS A 249 -19.01 -8.42 12.59
N SER A 250 -20.28 -8.73 12.38
CA SER A 250 -21.38 -8.24 13.23
C SER A 250 -22.23 -9.38 13.74
N SER A 251 -22.49 -9.37 15.04
CA SER A 251 -23.54 -10.17 15.71
C SER A 251 -24.60 -9.28 16.36
N LEU A 252 -24.64 -8.01 15.98
CA LEU A 252 -25.63 -7.05 16.46
C LEU A 252 -27.03 -7.48 16.01
N THR A 253 -28.00 -7.35 16.92
CA THR A 253 -29.41 -7.67 16.68
C THR A 253 -30.29 -6.42 16.58
N GLN A 254 -29.70 -5.25 16.78
CA GLN A 254 -30.37 -3.95 16.72
C GLN A 254 -29.48 -2.97 15.95
N ASP A 255 -30.10 -2.04 15.22
CA ASP A 255 -29.38 -0.96 14.56
C ASP A 255 -28.76 -0.03 15.60
N ILE A 256 -27.42 0.07 15.59
CA ILE A 256 -26.68 0.99 16.43
C ILE A 256 -26.38 2.26 15.63
N VAL A 257 -26.93 3.38 16.08
CA VAL A 257 -26.70 4.71 15.50
C VAL A 257 -25.90 5.55 16.49
N LEU A 258 -24.71 5.99 16.07
CA LEU A 258 -23.81 6.77 16.93
C LEU A 258 -24.36 8.18 17.16
N LEU A 259 -24.90 8.83 16.13
CA LEU A 259 -25.52 10.15 16.24
C LEU A 259 -26.95 10.11 15.69
N PRO A 260 -28.00 10.43 16.47
CA PRO A 260 -29.37 10.43 15.97
C PRO A 260 -29.54 11.42 14.80
N GLY A 261 -30.27 11.02 13.76
CA GLY A 261 -30.69 11.94 12.71
C GLY A 261 -31.72 12.92 13.28
N GLY A 262 -31.43 14.22 13.26
CA GLY A 262 -32.36 15.23 13.74
C GLY A 262 -33.62 15.28 12.87
N THR A 263 -34.79 15.14 13.48
CA THR A 263 -36.04 15.65 12.92
C THR A 263 -36.00 17.17 13.02
N THR A 264 -35.43 17.85 12.03
CA THR A 264 -35.61 19.29 11.91
C THR A 264 -37.03 19.54 11.40
N GLN A 265 -37.93 19.83 12.34
CA GLN A 265 -39.15 20.56 12.04
C GLN A 265 -38.77 21.91 11.45
N ASP A 266 -39.42 22.16 10.33
CA ASP A 266 -39.54 23.39 9.58
C ASP A 266 -39.62 24.65 10.47
N THR A 267 -38.53 25.40 10.52
CA THR A 267 -38.54 26.84 10.80
C THR A 267 -37.66 27.54 9.77
N GLY A 268 -38.17 27.66 8.55
CA GLY A 268 -38.05 28.86 7.72
C GLY A 268 -36.73 29.64 7.69
N ALA A 269 -35.58 28.97 7.61
CA ALA A 269 -34.32 29.57 7.18
C ALA A 269 -33.88 28.86 5.90
N GLN A 270 -34.15 29.51 4.78
CA GLN A 270 -33.75 29.07 3.44
C GLN A 270 -32.22 28.87 3.42
N PRO A 271 -31.69 27.74 2.91
CA PRO A 271 -30.26 27.61 2.68
C PRO A 271 -29.82 28.74 1.74
N ALA A 272 -28.80 29.51 2.13
CA ALA A 272 -28.21 30.49 1.23
C ALA A 272 -27.76 29.75 -0.05
N ALA A 273 -28.24 30.22 -1.20
CA ALA A 273 -27.85 29.66 -2.49
C ALA A 273 -26.33 29.73 -2.66
N PRO A 274 -25.69 28.72 -3.29
CA PRO A 274 -24.27 28.81 -3.62
C PRO A 274 -24.03 30.04 -4.49
N LEU A 275 -23.04 30.86 -4.10
CA LEU A 275 -22.60 32.01 -4.90
C LEU A 275 -22.09 31.50 -6.26
N SER A 276 -22.60 32.08 -7.36
CA SER A 276 -22.18 31.70 -8.71
C SER A 276 -20.72 32.07 -8.98
N ALA A 277 -20.03 31.32 -9.84
CA ALA A 277 -18.65 31.60 -10.25
C ALA A 277 -18.47 33.05 -10.76
N ASP A 278 -19.48 33.59 -11.44
CA ASP A 278 -19.51 34.98 -11.90
C ASP A 278 -19.56 35.99 -10.74
N ALA A 279 -20.29 35.69 -9.66
CA ALA A 279 -20.36 36.55 -8.48
C ALA A 279 -19.03 36.56 -7.72
N ILE A 280 -18.35 35.41 -7.66
CA ILE A 280 -17.02 35.28 -7.05
C ILE A 280 -15.96 36.04 -7.85
N GLN A 281 -16.02 35.97 -9.19
CA GLN A 281 -15.07 36.68 -10.05
C GLN A 281 -15.26 38.20 -10.01
N VAL A 282 -16.52 38.67 -9.99
CA VAL A 282 -16.84 40.10 -9.86
C VAL A 282 -16.43 40.65 -8.49
N GLU A 283 -16.66 39.90 -7.41
CA GLU A 283 -16.22 40.29 -6.08
C GLU A 283 -14.68 40.31 -5.95
N LEU A 284 -14.01 39.26 -6.45
CA LEU A 284 -12.54 39.16 -6.45
C LEU A 284 -11.89 40.29 -7.24
N GLN A 285 -12.45 40.66 -8.39
CA GLN A 285 -11.94 41.76 -9.19
C GLN A 285 -12.13 43.11 -8.51
N PHE A 286 -13.30 43.38 -7.94
CA PHE A 286 -13.54 44.60 -7.16
C PHE A 286 -12.61 44.66 -5.95
N TRP A 287 -12.41 43.55 -5.23
CA TRP A 287 -11.50 43.48 -4.09
C TRP A 287 -10.04 43.75 -4.51
N ASN A 288 -9.58 43.17 -5.61
CA ASN A 288 -8.22 43.40 -6.12
C ASN A 288 -7.96 44.88 -6.46
N ASP A 289 -8.98 45.61 -6.90
CA ASP A 289 -8.86 47.02 -7.24
C ASP A 289 -8.76 47.93 -5.99
N VAL A 290 -9.27 47.49 -4.83
CA VAL A 290 -9.33 48.32 -3.61
C VAL A 290 -8.43 47.85 -2.46
N LYS A 291 -7.96 46.59 -2.47
CA LYS A 291 -7.25 45.96 -1.32
C LYS A 291 -5.95 46.63 -0.92
N ASP A 292 -5.25 47.22 -1.90
CA ASP A 292 -3.97 47.91 -1.71
C ASP A 292 -4.14 49.43 -1.65
N SER A 293 -5.37 49.93 -1.71
CA SER A 293 -5.67 51.36 -1.59
C SER A 293 -5.51 51.80 -0.13
N ASP A 294 -4.85 52.95 0.07
CA ASP A 294 -4.79 53.63 1.37
C ASP A 294 -5.94 54.65 1.54
N ASP A 295 -6.86 54.70 0.57
CA ASP A 295 -8.06 55.52 0.62
C ASP A 295 -9.21 54.77 1.33
N ARG A 296 -9.53 55.24 2.54
CA ARG A 296 -10.63 54.71 3.36
C ARG A 296 -11.97 54.70 2.65
N GLN A 297 -12.26 55.64 1.75
CA GLN A 297 -13.57 55.71 1.07
C GLN A 297 -13.77 54.58 0.06
N GLN A 298 -12.70 54.12 -0.60
CA GLN A 298 -12.77 53.04 -1.59
C GLN A 298 -12.99 51.68 -0.93
N ILE A 299 -12.35 51.45 0.21
CA ILE A 299 -12.54 50.25 1.04
C ILE A 299 -13.96 50.23 1.63
N GLN A 300 -14.49 51.38 2.04
CA GLN A 300 -15.87 51.49 2.51
C GLN A 300 -16.89 51.19 1.38
N ALA A 301 -16.65 51.67 0.16
CA ALA A 301 -17.51 51.38 -0.99
C ALA A 301 -17.57 49.89 -1.35
N TYR A 302 -16.47 49.14 -1.16
CA TYR A 302 -16.49 47.68 -1.27
C TYR A 302 -17.35 47.03 -0.18
N LEU A 303 -17.26 47.49 1.07
CA LEU A 303 -18.07 46.99 2.18
C LEU A 303 -19.57 47.26 2.00
N ASP A 304 -19.92 48.41 1.43
CA ASP A 304 -21.32 48.78 1.18
C ASP A 304 -21.93 47.92 0.06
N ARG A 305 -21.11 47.52 -0.92
CA ARG A 305 -21.55 46.70 -2.07
C ARG A 305 -21.54 45.20 -1.78
N PHE A 306 -20.64 44.74 -0.92
CA PHE A 306 -20.50 43.33 -0.52
C PHE A 306 -20.46 43.18 1.01
N PRO A 307 -21.57 43.49 1.72
CA PRO A 307 -21.58 43.54 3.19
C PRO A 307 -21.37 42.18 3.86
N GLN A 308 -21.63 41.07 3.14
CA GLN A 308 -21.32 39.69 3.54
C GLN A 308 -20.36 39.00 2.54
N GLY A 309 -19.60 39.79 1.76
CA GLY A 309 -18.66 39.27 0.77
C GLY A 309 -17.50 38.49 1.39
N ALA A 310 -16.88 37.62 0.60
CA ALA A 310 -15.72 36.82 0.99
C ALA A 310 -14.53 37.63 1.53
N PHE A 311 -14.39 38.92 1.15
CA PHE A 311 -13.33 39.81 1.65
C PHE A 311 -13.83 40.93 2.59
N SER A 312 -15.10 40.89 3.00
CA SER A 312 -15.70 41.92 3.88
C SER A 312 -14.96 42.09 5.21
N GLU A 313 -14.49 41.01 5.82
CA GLU A 313 -13.70 41.10 7.06
C GLU A 313 -12.29 41.66 6.82
N LEU A 314 -11.68 41.40 5.66
CA LEU A 314 -10.37 41.94 5.29
C LEU A 314 -10.44 43.43 4.97
N ALA A 315 -11.51 43.88 4.31
CA ALA A 315 -11.79 45.29 4.05
C ALA A 315 -11.99 46.08 5.36
N LYS A 316 -12.75 45.52 6.34
CA LYS A 316 -12.88 46.11 7.69
C LYS A 316 -11.52 46.21 8.39
N ALA A 317 -10.70 45.17 8.30
CA ALA A 317 -9.36 45.15 8.90
C ALA A 317 -8.39 46.13 8.24
N ARG A 318 -8.39 46.26 6.90
CA ARG A 318 -7.56 47.23 6.17
C ARG A 318 -7.95 48.67 6.52
N LEU A 319 -9.25 48.94 6.64
CA LEU A 319 -9.77 50.21 7.15
C LEU A 319 -9.26 50.53 8.57
N ALA A 320 -8.93 49.51 9.38
CA ALA A 320 -8.37 49.67 10.71
C ALA A 320 -6.83 49.74 10.75
N GLN A 321 -6.14 49.21 9.73
CA GLN A 321 -4.67 49.06 9.68
C GLN A 321 -3.89 50.23 9.06
N ILE A 322 -4.56 51.18 8.41
CA ILE A 322 -3.90 52.40 7.91
C ILE A 322 -3.30 53.16 9.13
N GLY A 323 -2.03 52.88 9.49
CA GLY A 323 -1.35 53.52 10.63
C GLY A 323 -0.08 52.92 11.27
N SER A 324 0.35 51.66 11.07
CA SER A 324 1.52 51.16 11.86
C SER A 324 2.27 49.93 11.28
N GLY A 325 3.61 50.01 11.20
CA GLY A 325 4.53 49.08 10.50
C GLY A 325 5.40 48.12 11.37
N PRO A 326 6.37 47.35 10.78
CA PRO A 326 6.73 45.99 11.27
C PRO A 326 8.24 45.61 11.46
N SER A 327 8.45 44.43 12.10
CA SER A 327 9.30 43.27 11.69
C SER A 327 10.37 42.72 12.67
N GLY A 328 10.50 41.37 12.77
CA GLY A 328 11.60 40.67 13.49
C GLY A 328 11.37 39.28 14.14
N ASP A 329 10.23 38.58 13.96
CA ASP A 329 9.77 37.56 14.95
C ASP A 329 9.33 36.18 14.36
N ILE A 330 9.98 35.67 13.31
CA ILE A 330 9.50 34.47 12.58
C ILE A 330 10.03 33.14 13.15
N GLU A 331 11.35 32.98 13.39
CA GLU A 331 11.87 31.70 13.91
C GLU A 331 11.42 31.38 15.35
N GLN A 332 11.25 32.40 16.19
CA GLN A 332 10.78 32.20 17.57
C GLN A 332 9.28 31.87 17.64
N LEU A 333 8.51 32.24 16.61
CA LEU A 333 7.07 31.96 16.54
C LEU A 333 6.80 30.49 16.21
N PHE A 334 7.61 29.88 15.33
CA PHE A 334 7.49 28.45 15.00
C PHE A 334 7.76 27.54 16.20
N ALA A 335 8.75 27.88 17.05
CA ALA A 335 9.00 27.18 18.30
C ALA A 335 7.85 27.33 19.31
N LYS A 336 7.11 28.44 19.26
CA LYS A 336 5.93 28.68 20.10
C LYS A 336 4.65 28.03 19.57
N ILE A 337 4.46 27.92 18.26
CA ILE A 337 3.25 27.35 17.64
C ILE A 337 3.13 25.84 17.93
N GLN A 338 4.24 25.10 17.99
CA GLN A 338 4.22 23.69 18.42
C GLN A 338 3.74 23.52 19.88
N SER A 339 3.84 24.57 20.71
CA SER A 339 3.45 24.52 22.12
C SER A 339 2.00 24.96 22.39
N ARG A 340 1.29 25.52 21.40
CA ARG A 340 -0.09 26.01 21.59
C ARG A 340 -0.95 25.84 20.34
N SER A 341 -2.02 25.06 20.46
CA SER A 341 -3.13 24.88 19.50
C SER A 341 -3.97 26.15 19.24
N LEU A 342 -3.34 27.31 19.05
CA LEU A 342 -4.01 28.58 18.85
C LEU A 342 -3.91 28.99 17.37
N LEU A 343 -5.08 29.25 16.78
CA LEU A 343 -5.18 29.89 15.48
C LEU A 343 -4.64 31.32 15.59
N VAL A 344 -3.84 31.76 14.62
CA VAL A 344 -3.44 33.16 14.50
C VAL A 344 -4.68 33.96 14.09
N GLU A 345 -5.16 34.84 14.95
CA GLU A 345 -6.42 35.56 14.74
C GLU A 345 -6.35 36.56 13.56
N ASN A 346 -5.17 37.14 13.30
CA ASN A 346 -4.94 38.08 12.20
C ASN A 346 -3.66 37.72 11.42
N PRO A 347 -3.69 36.66 10.60
CA PRO A 347 -2.53 36.24 9.81
C PRO A 347 -2.21 37.30 8.73
N GLN A 348 -0.94 37.65 8.59
CA GLN A 348 -0.42 38.63 7.63
C GLN A 348 0.70 38.05 6.75
N ARG A 349 1.33 36.97 7.20
CA ARG A 349 2.45 36.31 6.50
C ARG A 349 2.03 34.96 5.91
N PRO A 350 2.65 34.51 4.81
CA PRO A 350 2.31 33.24 4.16
C PRO A 350 2.28 32.07 5.15
N HIS A 351 3.33 31.89 5.96
CA HIS A 351 3.39 30.79 6.92
C HIS A 351 2.28 30.81 7.98
N GLU A 352 1.75 31.97 8.35
CA GLU A 352 0.63 32.07 9.31
C GLU A 352 -0.67 31.58 8.68
N PHE A 353 -0.91 31.92 7.40
CA PHE A 353 -2.03 31.37 6.64
C PHE A 353 -1.91 29.85 6.48
N TYR A 354 -0.73 29.35 6.14
CA TYR A 354 -0.51 27.90 6.02
C TYR A 354 -0.70 27.17 7.36
N ALA A 355 -0.17 27.71 8.46
CA ALA A 355 -0.35 27.15 9.80
C ALA A 355 -1.83 27.14 10.23
N ASN A 356 -2.57 28.22 9.97
CA ASN A 356 -4.01 28.28 10.22
C ASN A 356 -4.80 27.28 9.37
N ALA A 357 -4.47 27.17 8.09
CA ALA A 357 -5.06 26.20 7.19
C ALA A 357 -4.86 24.78 7.73
N ARG A 358 -3.64 24.46 8.19
CA ARG A 358 -3.31 23.16 8.74
C ARG A 358 -4.06 22.85 10.04
N LEU A 359 -4.13 23.82 10.96
CA LEU A 359 -4.88 23.65 12.21
C LEU A 359 -6.38 23.47 11.97
N ARG A 360 -6.95 24.15 10.97
CA ARG A 360 -8.37 24.02 10.59
C ARG A 360 -8.64 22.69 9.89
N GLU A 361 -7.73 22.22 9.05
CA GLU A 361 -7.79 20.89 8.45
C GLU A 361 -7.80 19.80 9.53
N ILE A 362 -6.89 19.87 10.52
CA ILE A 362 -6.83 18.93 11.65
C ILE A 362 -8.13 18.96 12.47
N LYS A 363 -8.75 20.14 12.62
CA LYS A 363 -10.03 20.32 13.32
C LYS A 363 -11.27 20.00 12.46
N GLY A 364 -11.10 19.61 11.20
CA GLY A 364 -12.20 19.31 10.27
C GLY A 364 -12.95 20.54 9.71
N ASP A 365 -12.48 21.77 9.93
CA ASP A 365 -13.07 23.00 9.39
C ASP A 365 -12.54 23.27 7.97
N TYR A 366 -12.90 22.39 7.03
CA TYR A 366 -12.43 22.43 5.64
C TYR A 366 -12.77 23.71 4.87
N PRO A 367 -13.97 24.33 5.02
CA PRO A 367 -14.28 25.59 4.35
C PRO A 367 -13.32 26.72 4.75
N LYS A 368 -13.01 26.85 6.05
CA LYS A 368 -12.07 27.87 6.51
C LYS A 368 -10.62 27.51 6.19
N ALA A 369 -10.26 26.23 6.22
CA ALA A 369 -8.94 25.78 5.76
C ALA A 369 -8.70 26.15 4.29
N ARG A 370 -9.72 25.95 3.42
CA ARG A 370 -9.67 26.37 2.01
C ARG A 370 -9.43 27.87 1.85
N GLN A 371 -10.11 28.71 2.63
CA GLN A 371 -9.89 30.16 2.59
C GLN A 371 -8.44 30.53 2.94
N ASP A 372 -7.88 29.89 3.97
CA ASP A 372 -6.50 30.16 4.38
C ASP A 372 -5.48 29.66 3.34
N TYR A 373 -5.72 28.52 2.70
CA TYR A 373 -4.91 28.05 1.57
C TYR A 373 -4.94 29.02 0.39
N LEU A 374 -6.12 29.50 -0.01
CA LEU A 374 -6.23 30.48 -1.10
C LEU A 374 -5.50 31.79 -0.78
N LYS A 375 -5.55 32.24 0.47
CA LYS A 375 -4.79 33.41 0.93
C LYS A 375 -3.28 33.15 0.93
N TYR A 376 -2.83 31.96 1.34
CA TYR A 376 -1.44 31.54 1.21
C TYR A 376 -0.97 31.62 -0.25
N PHE A 377 -1.73 31.10 -1.20
CA PHE A 377 -1.30 31.11 -2.60
C PHE A 377 -1.36 32.50 -3.27
N ALA A 378 -1.99 33.50 -2.65
CA ALA A 378 -1.93 34.88 -3.13
C ALA A 378 -0.51 35.48 -3.05
N PHE A 379 0.36 34.90 -2.22
CA PHE A 379 1.76 35.33 -2.07
C PHE A 379 2.71 34.75 -3.13
N GLY A 380 2.29 33.74 -3.92
CA GLY A 380 3.11 33.19 -5.01
C GLY A 380 4.34 32.40 -4.54
N GLU A 381 4.27 31.84 -3.33
CA GLU A 381 5.36 31.07 -2.71
C GLU A 381 5.65 29.76 -3.47
N PRO A 382 6.93 29.35 -3.60
CA PRO A 382 7.31 28.24 -4.48
C PRO A 382 7.08 26.85 -3.88
N GLN A 383 6.57 26.73 -2.65
CA GLN A 383 6.46 25.44 -1.97
C GLN A 383 5.29 24.58 -2.47
N VAL A 384 5.55 23.28 -2.64
CA VAL A 384 4.62 22.29 -3.18
C VAL A 384 3.69 21.71 -2.12
N ASP A 385 4.10 21.63 -0.85
CA ASP A 385 3.31 20.98 0.20
C ASP A 385 1.94 21.65 0.45
N PRO A 386 1.79 22.99 0.42
CA PRO A 386 0.48 23.62 0.56
C PRO A 386 -0.44 23.28 -0.62
N HIS A 387 0.11 23.17 -1.84
CA HIS A 387 -0.68 22.75 -3.00
C HIS A 387 -1.17 21.31 -2.89
N VAL A 388 -0.29 20.38 -2.52
CA VAL A 388 -0.63 18.97 -2.32
C VAL A 388 -1.69 18.82 -1.23
N ARG A 389 -1.54 19.51 -0.10
CA ARG A 389 -2.55 19.53 0.99
C ARG A 389 -3.87 20.12 0.55
N PHE A 390 -3.83 21.26 -0.15
CA PHE A 390 -5.04 21.91 -0.64
C PHE A 390 -5.81 21.04 -1.64
N GLN A 391 -5.12 20.31 -2.51
CA GLN A 391 -5.77 19.33 -3.38
C GLN A 391 -6.50 18.25 -2.60
N SER A 392 -5.93 17.76 -1.50
CA SER A 392 -6.62 16.80 -0.62
C SER A 392 -7.89 17.42 -0.04
N VAL A 393 -7.84 18.67 0.43
CA VAL A 393 -9.03 19.40 0.92
C VAL A 393 -10.10 19.53 -0.18
N LEU A 394 -9.72 19.93 -1.39
CA LEU A 394 -10.64 20.07 -2.52
C LEU A 394 -11.26 18.72 -2.92
N LYS A 395 -10.46 17.64 -2.98
CA LYS A 395 -10.95 16.29 -3.29
C LYS A 395 -11.97 15.82 -2.25
N ILE A 396 -11.78 16.16 -0.97
CA ILE A 396 -12.74 15.85 0.10
C ILE A 396 -14.06 16.61 -0.11
N GLN A 397 -14.00 17.87 -0.54
CA GLN A 397 -15.19 18.72 -0.68
C GLN A 397 -15.97 18.47 -1.98
N GLU A 398 -15.27 18.29 -3.10
CA GLU A 398 -15.84 18.38 -4.46
C GLU A 398 -15.36 17.23 -5.38
N GLY A 399 -14.61 16.26 -4.85
CA GLY A 399 -14.00 15.20 -5.64
C GLY A 399 -12.86 15.67 -6.53
N ARG A 400 -12.27 14.74 -7.30
CA ARG A 400 -11.13 15.03 -8.18
C ARG A 400 -11.48 16.02 -9.31
N ALA A 401 -12.67 15.89 -9.89
CA ALA A 401 -13.13 16.76 -10.96
C ALA A 401 -13.28 18.21 -10.49
N GLY A 402 -13.92 18.44 -9.34
CA GLY A 402 -14.03 19.78 -8.75
C GLY A 402 -12.67 20.37 -8.37
N ALA A 403 -11.78 19.56 -7.78
CA ALA A 403 -10.42 19.99 -7.50
C ALA A 403 -9.68 20.46 -8.77
N ARG A 404 -9.86 19.76 -9.89
CA ARG A 404 -9.29 20.14 -11.19
C ARG A 404 -9.88 21.43 -11.72
N GLU A 405 -11.19 21.62 -11.63
CA GLU A 405 -11.85 22.87 -12.06
C GLU A 405 -11.31 24.08 -11.27
N VAL A 406 -11.18 23.94 -9.95
CA VAL A 406 -10.60 24.99 -9.10
C VAL A 406 -9.17 25.29 -9.54
N TYR A 407 -8.33 24.28 -9.77
CA TYR A 407 -6.95 24.49 -10.20
C TYR A 407 -6.84 25.07 -11.61
N ASN A 408 -7.71 24.68 -12.55
CA ASN A 408 -7.75 25.24 -13.89
C ASN A 408 -8.13 26.73 -13.88
N ALA A 409 -9.10 27.12 -13.05
CA ALA A 409 -9.45 28.54 -12.88
C ALA A 409 -8.32 29.31 -12.16
N PHE A 410 -7.65 28.64 -11.22
CA PHE A 410 -6.59 29.21 -10.40
C PHE A 410 -5.26 29.40 -11.17
N SER A 411 -4.96 28.52 -12.12
CA SER A 411 -3.77 28.61 -12.98
C SER A 411 -3.98 29.51 -14.20
N GLN A 412 -5.22 29.77 -14.62
CA GLN A 412 -5.53 30.71 -15.69
C GLN A 412 -5.01 32.12 -15.35
N GLY A 413 -3.95 32.53 -16.06
CA GLY A 413 -3.29 33.82 -15.88
C GLY A 413 -2.06 33.80 -14.97
N ARG A 414 -1.78 32.68 -14.29
CA ARG A 414 -0.54 32.45 -13.53
C ARG A 414 0.43 31.58 -14.33
N ARG A 415 1.72 31.92 -14.29
CA ARG A 415 2.81 31.17 -14.94
C ARG A 415 3.81 30.61 -13.95
N ASP A 416 3.46 30.55 -12.66
CA ASP A 416 4.38 30.00 -11.67
C ASP A 416 4.48 28.46 -11.83
N PRO A 417 5.71 27.90 -11.80
CA PRO A 417 5.90 26.47 -12.02
C PRO A 417 5.21 25.58 -10.98
N THR A 418 5.08 26.05 -9.73
CA THR A 418 4.50 25.27 -8.63
C THR A 418 2.99 25.06 -8.80
N THR A 419 2.24 26.09 -9.20
CA THR A 419 0.81 25.99 -9.49
C THR A 419 0.57 25.13 -10.73
N LEU A 420 1.38 25.28 -11.78
CA LEU A 420 1.29 24.44 -12.97
C LEU A 420 1.57 22.97 -12.66
N PHE A 421 2.62 22.70 -11.88
CA PHE A 421 2.92 21.36 -11.38
C PHE A 421 1.73 20.77 -10.62
N ALA A 422 1.16 21.53 -9.68
CA ALA A 422 0.00 21.11 -8.92
C ALA A 422 -1.20 20.79 -9.82
N GLU A 423 -1.54 21.65 -10.77
CA GLU A 423 -2.61 21.40 -11.74
C GLU A 423 -2.42 20.05 -12.48
N ILE A 424 -1.20 19.79 -12.97
CA ILE A 424 -0.87 18.56 -13.69
C ILE A 424 -1.11 17.31 -12.83
N LEU A 425 -0.86 17.37 -11.51
CA LEU A 425 -1.08 16.23 -10.61
C LEU A 425 -2.55 15.78 -10.54
N LEU A 426 -3.50 16.64 -10.88
CA LEU A 426 -4.94 16.33 -10.85
C LEU A 426 -5.43 15.63 -12.11
N GLU A 427 -4.66 15.65 -13.20
CA GLU A 427 -5.03 15.02 -14.48
C GLU A 427 -5.08 13.51 -14.39
N GLU A 428 -5.68 12.85 -15.37
CA GLU A 428 -5.61 11.40 -15.51
C GLU A 428 -4.21 10.93 -15.91
N ARG A 429 -3.88 9.64 -15.69
CA ARG A 429 -2.50 9.13 -15.82
C ARG A 429 -1.85 9.48 -17.16
N GLU A 430 -2.51 9.17 -18.28
CA GLU A 430 -1.96 9.41 -19.62
C GLU A 430 -1.59 10.87 -19.83
N GLU A 431 -2.52 11.76 -19.47
CA GLU A 431 -2.31 13.21 -19.60
C GLU A 431 -1.29 13.73 -18.59
N ARG A 432 -1.29 13.23 -17.36
CA ARG A 432 -0.34 13.59 -16.31
C ARG A 432 1.09 13.20 -16.69
N VAL A 433 1.30 11.99 -17.21
CA VAL A 433 2.63 11.53 -17.70
C VAL A 433 3.11 12.43 -18.83
N ARG A 434 2.26 12.70 -19.81
CA ARG A 434 2.57 13.58 -20.94
C ARG A 434 2.95 15.00 -20.48
N ARG A 435 2.12 15.59 -19.61
CA ARG A 435 2.31 16.96 -19.12
C ARG A 435 3.48 17.07 -18.14
N LEU A 436 3.70 16.10 -17.24
CA LEU A 436 4.86 16.09 -16.34
C LEU A 436 6.17 15.92 -17.11
N THR A 437 6.20 15.11 -18.16
CA THR A 437 7.38 14.96 -19.02
C THR A 437 7.72 16.31 -19.67
N ALA A 438 6.75 16.95 -20.34
CA ALA A 438 6.95 18.28 -20.92
C ALA A 438 7.29 19.35 -19.87
N PHE A 439 6.76 19.23 -18.65
CA PHE A 439 7.06 20.13 -17.54
C PHE A 439 8.50 19.96 -17.07
N ILE A 440 9.01 18.74 -16.95
CA ILE A 440 10.41 18.47 -16.60
C ILE A 440 11.36 19.03 -17.66
N ASP A 441 11.01 18.91 -18.94
CA ASP A 441 11.79 19.49 -20.04
C ASP A 441 11.87 21.03 -19.94
N ALA A 442 10.76 21.67 -19.56
CA ALA A 442 10.70 23.12 -19.37
C ALA A 442 11.34 23.61 -18.06
N TYR A 443 11.30 22.79 -17.00
CA TYR A 443 11.76 23.13 -15.65
C TYR A 443 12.64 22.00 -15.05
N PRO A 444 13.84 21.76 -15.60
CA PRO A 444 14.70 20.63 -15.20
C PRO A 444 15.21 20.71 -13.74
N ASP A 445 15.14 21.88 -13.12
CA ASP A 445 15.50 22.11 -11.71
C ASP A 445 14.35 21.87 -10.73
N PHE A 446 13.13 21.64 -11.24
CA PHE A 446 11.94 21.40 -10.43
C PHE A 446 11.91 19.95 -9.93
N THR A 447 12.73 19.70 -8.91
CA THR A 447 12.99 18.36 -8.36
C THR A 447 11.71 17.56 -8.00
N PRO A 448 10.63 18.16 -7.42
CA PRO A 448 9.40 17.44 -7.12
C PRO A 448 8.72 16.77 -8.33
N ALA A 449 8.95 17.27 -9.55
CA ALA A 449 8.34 16.72 -10.76
C ALA A 449 8.90 15.32 -11.11
N TYR A 450 10.19 15.09 -10.89
CA TYR A 450 10.82 13.78 -11.11
C TYR A 450 10.23 12.72 -10.18
N TYR A 451 10.03 13.07 -8.90
CA TYR A 451 9.38 12.20 -7.93
C TYR A 451 7.94 11.89 -8.36
N ALA A 452 7.14 12.91 -8.66
CA ALA A 452 5.73 12.73 -9.04
C ALA A 452 5.57 11.89 -10.32
N LEU A 453 6.43 12.10 -11.32
CA LEU A 453 6.41 11.32 -12.55
C LEU A 453 6.84 9.87 -12.29
N SER A 454 7.83 9.63 -11.41
CA SER A 454 8.24 8.26 -11.06
C SER A 454 7.08 7.43 -10.50
N GLN A 455 6.18 8.06 -9.75
CA GLN A 455 5.03 7.37 -9.18
C GLN A 455 4.11 6.81 -10.26
N ASP A 456 4.02 7.42 -11.45
CA ASP A 456 3.18 6.96 -12.56
C ASP A 456 3.67 5.69 -13.27
N PHE A 457 4.89 5.28 -12.95
CA PHE A 457 5.48 4.00 -13.35
C PHE A 457 5.58 3.02 -12.19
N SER A 458 5.33 3.45 -10.95
CA SER A 458 5.44 2.62 -9.75
C SER A 458 4.37 1.52 -9.69
N ALA A 459 4.72 0.37 -9.09
CA ALA A 459 3.80 -0.75 -8.87
C ALA A 459 2.52 -0.31 -8.13
N ALA A 460 2.63 0.63 -7.19
CA ALA A 460 1.49 1.16 -6.45
C ALA A 460 0.45 1.84 -7.36
N ARG A 461 0.88 2.46 -8.48
CA ARG A 461 -0.06 3.10 -9.43
C ARG A 461 -0.48 2.21 -10.59
N VAL A 462 0.40 1.33 -11.05
CA VAL A 462 0.12 0.48 -12.23
C VAL A 462 -0.30 -0.95 -11.87
N GLY A 463 -0.26 -1.31 -10.58
CA GLY A 463 -0.51 -2.66 -10.07
C GLY A 463 0.66 -3.60 -10.37
N GLN A 464 0.81 -3.99 -11.64
CA GLN A 464 1.96 -4.77 -12.11
C GLN A 464 2.78 -3.95 -13.09
N GLN A 465 4.06 -3.79 -12.77
CA GLN A 465 5.00 -3.05 -13.60
C GLN A 465 5.56 -3.92 -14.72
N SER A 466 5.56 -3.38 -15.94
CA SER A 466 6.38 -3.92 -17.02
C SER A 466 7.87 -3.59 -16.78
N LEU A 467 8.76 -4.24 -17.54
CA LEU A 467 10.16 -3.89 -17.56
C LEU A 467 10.38 -2.43 -18.01
N ALA A 468 9.57 -1.95 -18.94
CA ALA A 468 9.60 -0.57 -19.40
C ALA A 468 9.24 0.42 -18.28
N ASP A 469 8.19 0.13 -17.50
CA ASP A 469 7.85 0.94 -16.33
C ASP A 469 8.98 0.97 -15.31
N LYS A 470 9.53 -0.20 -14.99
CA LYS A 470 10.65 -0.34 -14.05
C LYS A 470 11.87 0.46 -14.49
N THR A 471 12.17 0.44 -15.79
CA THR A 471 13.27 1.20 -16.38
C THR A 471 13.03 2.70 -16.25
N GLN A 472 11.81 3.14 -16.59
CA GLN A 472 11.44 4.55 -16.52
C GLN A 472 11.40 5.07 -15.08
N GLU A 473 10.86 4.28 -14.15
CA GLU A 473 10.86 4.61 -12.72
C GLU A 473 12.29 4.71 -12.17
N LEU A 474 13.16 3.75 -12.50
CA LEU A 474 14.55 3.73 -12.07
C LEU A 474 15.29 5.00 -12.51
N GLU A 475 15.17 5.37 -13.79
CA GLU A 475 15.81 6.57 -14.34
C GLU A 475 15.33 7.85 -13.64
N LEU A 476 14.02 7.97 -13.41
CA LEU A 476 13.42 9.13 -12.76
C LEU A 476 13.83 9.24 -11.28
N LEU A 477 13.86 8.11 -10.56
CA LEU A 477 14.30 8.07 -9.16
C LEU A 477 15.78 8.37 -9.00
N GLN A 478 16.64 7.91 -9.93
CA GLN A 478 18.06 8.27 -9.95
C GLN A 478 18.24 9.78 -10.16
N LYS A 479 17.56 10.37 -11.15
CA LYS A 479 17.59 11.82 -11.41
C LYS A 479 17.04 12.64 -10.24
N PHE A 480 16.01 12.12 -9.55
CA PHE A 480 15.48 12.72 -8.33
C PHE A 480 16.51 12.70 -7.20
N GLN A 481 17.12 11.53 -6.94
CA GLN A 481 18.09 11.36 -5.85
C GLN A 481 19.33 12.22 -6.05
N GLU A 482 19.86 12.30 -7.27
CA GLU A 482 20.97 13.20 -7.64
C GLU A 482 20.66 14.66 -7.25
N ARG A 483 19.47 15.16 -7.62
CA ARG A 483 19.04 16.53 -7.29
C ARG A 483 18.79 16.75 -5.80
N VAL A 484 18.32 15.73 -5.11
CA VAL A 484 18.19 15.74 -3.64
C VAL A 484 19.56 15.91 -3.00
N ASP A 485 20.57 15.15 -3.44
CA ASP A 485 21.93 15.18 -2.91
C ASP A 485 22.61 16.53 -3.19
N GLU A 486 22.26 17.19 -4.29
CA GLU A 486 22.67 18.57 -4.62
C GLU A 486 21.92 19.65 -3.81
N GLY A 487 20.99 19.29 -2.93
CA GLY A 487 20.22 20.23 -2.12
C GLY A 487 19.12 20.99 -2.86
N ARG A 488 18.73 20.57 -4.08
CA ARG A 488 17.72 21.26 -4.91
C ARG A 488 16.27 20.91 -4.55
N PHE A 489 16.05 20.06 -3.54
CA PHE A 489 14.74 19.54 -3.18
C PHE A 489 14.04 20.27 -2.04
N LEU A 490 14.70 20.46 -0.89
CA LEU A 490 14.06 20.94 0.34
C LEU A 490 13.44 22.34 0.24
N ARG A 491 13.95 23.18 -0.67
CA ARG A 491 13.43 24.54 -0.92
C ARG A 491 11.95 24.57 -1.35
N TYR A 492 11.43 23.45 -1.86
CA TYR A 492 10.04 23.30 -2.28
C TYR A 492 9.12 22.89 -1.12
N PHE A 493 9.62 22.73 0.11
CA PHE A 493 8.81 22.25 1.22
C PHE A 493 8.89 23.16 2.44
N ILE A 494 7.73 23.55 2.98
CA ILE A 494 7.60 24.10 4.33
C ILE A 494 7.58 22.94 5.33
N ASP A 495 6.73 21.93 5.08
CA ASP A 495 6.64 20.69 5.85
C ASP A 495 7.84 19.77 5.57
N GLN A 496 8.88 19.89 6.40
CA GLN A 496 10.09 19.07 6.33
C GLN A 496 9.80 17.58 6.55
N GLN A 497 8.71 17.22 7.23
CA GLN A 497 8.33 15.82 7.39
C GLN A 497 7.79 15.25 6.08
N MET A 498 6.96 16.02 5.35
CA MET A 498 6.50 15.62 4.02
C MET A 498 7.67 15.46 3.03
N ALA A 499 8.64 16.38 3.07
CA ALA A 499 9.86 16.26 2.26
C ALA A 499 10.62 14.96 2.58
N ALA A 500 10.81 14.66 3.86
CA ALA A 500 11.48 13.44 4.29
C ALA A 500 10.72 12.16 3.87
N GLN A 501 9.38 12.18 3.90
CA GLN A 501 8.56 11.07 3.40
C GLN A 501 8.79 10.79 1.91
N TRP A 502 8.82 11.83 1.07
CA TRP A 502 9.05 11.69 -0.36
C TRP A 502 10.46 11.13 -0.64
N GLN A 503 11.46 11.58 0.11
CA GLN A 503 12.82 11.05 0.00
C GLN A 503 12.91 9.58 0.42
N GLU A 504 12.27 9.20 1.52
CA GLU A 504 12.31 7.82 2.02
C GLU A 504 11.57 6.85 1.10
N ASP A 505 10.40 7.25 0.59
CA ASP A 505 9.66 6.50 -0.41
C ASP A 505 10.49 6.31 -1.69
N ALA A 506 11.10 7.39 -2.19
CA ALA A 506 11.97 7.32 -3.37
C ALA A 506 13.16 6.38 -3.17
N LYS A 507 13.83 6.44 -2.01
CA LYS A 507 14.95 5.55 -1.67
C LYS A 507 14.51 4.09 -1.59
N THR A 508 13.36 3.83 -0.99
CA THR A 508 12.82 2.47 -0.86
C THR A 508 12.52 1.87 -2.24
N ARG A 509 11.82 2.63 -3.10
CA ARG A 509 11.53 2.20 -4.48
C ARG A 509 12.80 2.05 -5.31
N LEU A 510 13.75 2.97 -5.18
CA LEU A 510 15.05 2.90 -5.86
C LEU A 510 15.84 1.65 -5.44
N ALA A 511 15.88 1.34 -4.15
CA ALA A 511 16.55 0.14 -3.64
C ALA A 511 15.94 -1.13 -4.22
N ALA A 512 14.61 -1.25 -4.24
CA ALA A 512 13.90 -2.38 -4.84
C ALA A 512 14.22 -2.55 -6.33
N LEU A 513 14.37 -1.45 -7.08
CA LEU A 513 14.69 -1.49 -8.50
C LEU A 513 16.18 -1.74 -8.78
N SER A 514 17.08 -1.25 -7.92
CA SER A 514 18.54 -1.34 -8.09
C SER A 514 19.10 -2.76 -7.96
N VAL A 515 18.38 -3.67 -7.30
CA VAL A 515 18.72 -5.09 -7.16
C VAL A 515 18.49 -5.87 -8.47
N MET A 516 17.78 -5.29 -9.45
CA MET A 516 17.54 -5.95 -10.72
C MET A 516 18.81 -6.03 -11.56
N ASN A 517 19.04 -7.20 -12.15
CA ASN A 517 20.13 -7.42 -13.09
C ASN A 517 19.96 -6.46 -14.28
N THR A 518 20.84 -5.47 -14.41
CA THR A 518 20.84 -4.48 -15.50
C THR A 518 20.89 -5.12 -16.88
N ALA A 519 21.44 -6.33 -17.01
CA ALA A 519 21.37 -7.10 -18.26
C ALA A 519 19.94 -7.58 -18.58
N ALA A 520 19.16 -7.97 -17.56
CA ALA A 520 17.75 -8.35 -17.74
C ALA A 520 16.84 -7.14 -18.03
N LEU A 521 17.25 -5.94 -17.59
CA LEU A 521 16.59 -4.67 -17.97
C LEU A 521 16.81 -4.30 -19.44
N SER A 522 17.89 -4.76 -20.07
CA SER A 522 18.19 -4.46 -21.47
C SER A 522 17.44 -5.35 -22.48
N ASN A 523 17.13 -6.59 -22.10
CA ASN A 523 16.33 -7.52 -22.89
C ASN A 523 15.53 -8.48 -21.96
N PRO A 524 14.19 -8.33 -21.86
CA PRO A 524 13.33 -9.19 -21.04
C PRO A 524 13.20 -10.62 -21.56
N VAL A 525 13.62 -10.88 -22.80
CA VAL A 525 13.37 -12.14 -23.48
C VAL A 525 14.63 -13.00 -23.50
N LYS A 526 14.52 -14.18 -22.91
CA LYS A 526 15.54 -15.24 -23.02
C LYS A 526 14.97 -16.41 -23.80
N ILE A 527 15.86 -17.14 -24.46
CA ILE A 527 15.48 -18.38 -25.14
C ILE A 527 16.09 -19.58 -24.42
N ASN A 528 15.27 -20.61 -24.23
CA ASN A 528 15.71 -21.94 -23.84
C ASN A 528 15.38 -22.88 -24.99
N ALA A 529 16.41 -23.38 -25.66
CA ALA A 529 16.26 -24.22 -26.83
C ALA A 529 16.44 -25.68 -26.45
N MET A 530 15.50 -26.53 -26.87
CA MET A 530 15.56 -27.97 -26.68
C MET A 530 15.50 -28.67 -28.04
N ARG A 531 16.43 -29.59 -28.27
CA ARG A 531 16.47 -30.41 -29.49
C ARG A 531 15.69 -31.71 -29.26
N SER A 532 14.85 -32.08 -30.22
CA SER A 532 14.14 -33.37 -30.27
C SER A 532 14.32 -34.02 -31.65
N ASN A 533 13.80 -35.23 -31.89
CA ASN A 533 13.85 -35.82 -33.25
C ASN A 533 12.99 -35.05 -34.28
N GLN A 534 12.10 -34.16 -33.86
CA GLN A 534 11.20 -33.41 -34.74
C GLN A 534 11.74 -32.02 -35.13
N GLY A 535 12.72 -31.49 -34.40
CA GLY A 535 13.27 -30.17 -34.66
C GLY A 535 13.84 -29.53 -33.39
N TRP A 536 13.85 -28.21 -33.38
CA TRP A 536 14.13 -27.39 -32.23
C TRP A 536 12.84 -26.83 -31.66
N MET A 537 12.66 -26.99 -30.35
CA MET A 537 11.65 -26.28 -29.57
C MET A 537 12.34 -25.12 -28.87
N ILE A 538 11.98 -23.89 -29.20
CA ILE A 538 12.52 -22.70 -28.54
C ILE A 538 11.46 -22.15 -27.60
N ASN A 539 11.73 -22.22 -26.29
CA ASN A 539 10.89 -21.61 -25.27
C ASN A 539 11.35 -20.18 -24.98
N LEU A 540 10.44 -19.23 -25.14
CA LEU A 540 10.60 -17.81 -24.87
C LEU A 540 10.30 -17.54 -23.40
N ALA A 541 11.35 -17.36 -22.60
CA ALA A 541 11.22 -16.92 -21.21
C ALA A 541 11.20 -15.38 -21.18
N ILE A 542 9.99 -14.81 -21.04
CA ILE A 542 9.77 -13.37 -20.96
C ILE A 542 9.58 -12.99 -19.50
N ALA A 543 10.33 -11.99 -19.03
CA ALA A 543 10.25 -11.53 -17.64
C ALA A 543 8.91 -10.87 -17.29
N ASP A 544 8.29 -10.21 -18.27
CA ASP A 544 6.97 -9.61 -18.14
C ASP A 544 5.86 -10.63 -18.35
N ARG A 545 4.71 -10.41 -17.70
CA ARG A 545 3.48 -11.12 -18.08
C ARG A 545 2.99 -10.60 -19.42
N THR A 546 2.76 -11.52 -20.35
CA THR A 546 2.40 -11.19 -21.73
C THR A 546 1.00 -11.66 -22.07
N GLN A 547 0.22 -10.81 -22.74
CA GLN A 547 -1.05 -11.21 -23.34
C GLN A 547 -0.86 -11.92 -24.68
N GLU A 548 0.08 -11.47 -25.50
CA GLU A 548 0.38 -12.07 -26.81
C GLU A 548 1.85 -11.90 -27.13
N ILE A 549 2.44 -12.88 -27.82
CA ILE A 549 3.86 -12.88 -28.19
C ILE A 549 3.94 -12.98 -29.71
N PHE A 550 4.80 -12.15 -30.31
CA PHE A 550 5.05 -12.13 -31.73
C PHE A 550 6.53 -12.35 -32.00
N VAL A 551 6.81 -13.23 -32.95
CA VAL A 551 8.17 -13.58 -33.36
C VAL A 551 8.36 -13.27 -34.83
N LYS A 552 9.54 -12.74 -35.16
CA LYS A 552 10.03 -12.56 -36.52
C LYS A 552 11.33 -13.33 -36.67
N LEU A 553 11.29 -14.32 -37.57
CA LEU A 553 12.47 -15.03 -38.06
C LEU A 553 13.11 -14.25 -39.23
N PRO A 554 14.36 -14.54 -39.61
CA PRO A 554 14.98 -13.90 -40.77
C PRO A 554 14.10 -14.00 -42.01
N ASP A 555 14.03 -12.90 -42.77
CA ASP A 555 13.25 -12.78 -44.01
C ASP A 555 11.73 -13.04 -43.88
N GLN A 556 11.19 -12.94 -42.66
CA GLN A 556 9.76 -13.05 -42.40
C GLN A 556 9.18 -11.79 -41.73
N ASP A 557 7.85 -11.69 -41.70
CA ASP A 557 7.12 -10.72 -40.89
C ASP A 557 6.86 -11.26 -39.48
N PHE A 558 6.54 -10.36 -38.55
CA PHE A 558 6.11 -10.73 -37.20
C PHE A 558 4.84 -11.58 -37.27
N LYS A 559 4.88 -12.75 -36.62
CA LYS A 559 3.74 -13.65 -36.49
C LYS A 559 3.48 -13.93 -35.01
N SER A 560 2.20 -13.98 -34.64
CA SER A 560 1.78 -14.42 -33.31
C SER A 560 2.18 -15.87 -33.08
N THR A 561 2.64 -16.19 -31.87
CA THR A 561 2.90 -17.58 -31.44
C THR A 561 1.62 -18.32 -31.08
N GLY A 562 0.48 -17.64 -31.01
CA GLY A 562 -0.81 -18.20 -30.63
C GLY A 562 -0.99 -18.30 -29.11
N PHE A 563 -1.92 -19.15 -28.68
CA PHE A 563 -2.33 -19.27 -27.28
C PHE A 563 -2.32 -20.73 -26.83
N MET A 564 -2.04 -20.95 -25.55
CA MET A 564 -2.13 -22.25 -24.92
C MET A 564 -3.58 -22.75 -24.94
N ALA A 565 -3.79 -23.97 -25.44
CA ALA A 565 -5.11 -24.59 -25.49
C ALA A 565 -5.69 -24.74 -24.07
N ASN A 566 -6.97 -24.36 -23.90
CA ASN A 566 -7.74 -24.49 -22.66
C ASN A 566 -7.09 -23.85 -21.41
N SER A 567 -6.20 -22.89 -21.59
CA SER A 567 -5.46 -22.25 -20.49
C SER A 567 -5.78 -20.76 -20.44
N MET A 568 -6.36 -20.31 -19.33
CA MET A 568 -6.73 -18.91 -19.09
C MET A 568 -5.87 -18.35 -17.95
N ASP A 569 -5.42 -17.11 -18.10
CA ASP A 569 -4.76 -16.39 -17.02
C ASP A 569 -5.83 -16.06 -15.95
N PRO A 570 -5.65 -16.49 -14.69
CA PRO A 570 -6.67 -16.35 -13.65
C PRO A 570 -6.88 -14.91 -13.20
N THR A 571 -5.97 -13.99 -13.53
CA THR A 571 -6.02 -12.58 -13.16
C THR A 571 -6.76 -11.76 -14.22
N THR A 572 -6.54 -12.05 -15.50
CA THR A 572 -7.10 -11.29 -16.62
C THR A 572 -8.29 -11.96 -17.28
N GLY A 573 -8.49 -13.27 -17.06
CA GLY A 573 -9.51 -14.08 -17.74
C GLY A 573 -9.25 -14.28 -19.24
N ARG A 574 -8.05 -13.93 -19.73
CA ARG A 574 -7.66 -14.05 -21.15
C ARG A 574 -6.86 -15.34 -21.40
N PRO A 575 -6.84 -15.86 -22.64
CA PRO A 575 -5.98 -16.99 -23.00
C PRO A 575 -4.50 -16.67 -22.75
N ILE A 576 -3.74 -17.66 -22.26
CA ILE A 576 -2.30 -17.51 -22.02
C ILE A 576 -1.56 -17.59 -23.36
N ALA A 577 -0.70 -16.62 -23.65
CA ALA A 577 0.15 -16.63 -24.85
C ALA A 577 1.01 -17.91 -24.91
N TYR A 578 1.14 -18.51 -26.09
CA TYR A 578 1.95 -19.71 -26.28
C TYR A 578 3.44 -19.31 -26.34
N PRO A 579 4.29 -19.69 -25.37
CA PRO A 579 5.64 -19.14 -25.25
C PRO A 579 6.67 -19.94 -26.06
N MET A 580 6.25 -20.68 -27.10
CA MET A 580 7.13 -21.57 -27.84
C MET A 580 7.05 -21.35 -29.34
N ILE A 581 8.20 -21.51 -30.01
CA ILE A 581 8.30 -21.61 -31.47
C ILE A 581 9.08 -22.86 -31.87
N GLU A 582 8.80 -23.36 -33.06
CA GLU A 582 9.46 -24.53 -33.63
C GLU A 582 10.39 -24.10 -34.76
N LEU A 583 11.62 -24.65 -34.78
CA LEU A 583 12.54 -24.49 -35.90
C LEU A 583 12.91 -25.88 -36.48
N PRO A 584 13.21 -25.96 -37.79
CA PRO A 584 13.71 -27.19 -38.40
C PRO A 584 14.98 -27.69 -37.72
N GLY A 585 15.20 -29.01 -37.66
CA GLY A 585 16.38 -29.59 -37.02
C GLY A 585 17.73 -29.10 -37.59
N ASN A 586 17.74 -28.76 -38.88
CA ASN A 586 18.89 -28.21 -39.61
C ASN A 586 18.96 -26.67 -39.59
N ALA A 587 18.27 -26.01 -38.64
CA ALA A 587 18.35 -24.57 -38.46
C ALA A 587 19.81 -24.14 -38.22
N GLY A 588 20.27 -23.12 -38.96
CA GLY A 588 21.58 -22.49 -38.77
C GLY A 588 21.55 -21.40 -37.70
N GLU A 589 22.67 -20.70 -37.52
CA GLU A 589 22.69 -19.49 -36.68
C GLU A 589 21.72 -18.44 -37.25
N MET A 590 20.94 -17.80 -36.39
CA MET A 590 19.99 -16.77 -36.80
C MET A 590 19.70 -15.76 -35.70
N ASP A 591 19.28 -14.57 -36.11
CA ASP A 591 18.71 -13.57 -35.22
C ASP A 591 17.17 -13.70 -35.21
N ILE A 592 16.61 -13.81 -34.01
CA ILE A 592 15.18 -13.91 -33.74
C ILE A 592 14.76 -12.59 -33.09
N ALA A 593 13.79 -11.90 -33.69
CA ALA A 593 13.21 -10.71 -33.09
C ALA A 593 11.89 -11.07 -32.40
N VAL A 594 11.74 -10.66 -31.13
CA VAL A 594 10.54 -10.92 -30.32
C VAL A 594 9.93 -9.61 -29.88
N LYS A 595 8.62 -9.45 -30.06
CA LYS A 595 7.83 -8.39 -29.42
C LYS A 595 6.65 -9.02 -28.71
N TYR A 596 6.09 -8.36 -27.72
CA TYR A 596 4.91 -8.87 -27.01
C TYR A 596 4.02 -7.73 -26.57
N THR A 597 2.76 -8.07 -26.30
CA THR A 597 1.81 -7.17 -25.67
C THR A 597 1.78 -7.48 -24.19
N ASP A 598 1.97 -6.47 -23.34
CA ASP A 598 1.89 -6.65 -21.90
C ASP A 598 0.44 -6.78 -21.40
N ILE A 599 0.25 -6.94 -20.09
CA ILE A 599 -1.08 -7.06 -19.46
C ILE A 599 -1.99 -5.84 -19.65
N ARG A 600 -1.45 -4.68 -20.06
CA ARG A 600 -2.21 -3.45 -20.31
C ARG A 600 -2.55 -3.26 -21.78
N GLY A 601 -2.04 -4.12 -22.66
CA GLY A 601 -2.24 -3.96 -24.10
C GLY A 601 -1.14 -3.15 -24.77
N GLU A 602 -0.06 -2.79 -24.06
CA GLU A 602 1.05 -2.00 -24.62
C GLU A 602 2.07 -2.92 -25.30
N GLU A 603 2.51 -2.56 -26.49
CA GLU A 603 3.52 -3.32 -27.25
C GLU A 603 4.93 -3.03 -26.73
N GLN A 604 5.69 -4.10 -26.46
CA GLN A 604 7.07 -4.07 -25.98
C GLN A 604 8.01 -4.70 -27.02
N GLY A 605 9.18 -4.09 -27.22
CA GLY A 605 10.20 -4.55 -28.17
C GLY A 605 10.24 -3.75 -29.49
N PRO A 606 10.82 -4.30 -30.57
CA PRO A 606 11.32 -5.67 -30.71
C PRO A 606 12.67 -5.89 -30.03
N PHE A 607 12.80 -7.03 -29.38
CA PHE A 607 14.03 -7.50 -28.74
C PHE A 607 14.75 -8.51 -29.64
N GLN A 608 16.02 -8.25 -29.92
CA GLN A 608 16.85 -9.11 -30.78
C GLN A 608 17.53 -10.20 -29.94
N ILE A 609 17.45 -11.44 -30.41
CA ILE A 609 18.01 -12.62 -29.74
C ILE A 609 18.79 -13.45 -30.75
N LYS A 610 20.07 -13.70 -30.47
CA LYS A 610 20.88 -14.57 -31.30
C LYS A 610 20.66 -16.04 -30.89
N PHE A 611 20.26 -16.87 -31.84
CA PHE A 611 20.16 -18.32 -31.69
C PHE A 611 21.36 -19.00 -32.36
N SER A 612 22.15 -19.73 -31.57
CA SER A 612 23.26 -20.57 -32.04
C SER A 612 22.94 -22.05 -31.72
N PRO A 613 22.49 -22.85 -32.71
CA PRO A 613 22.09 -24.25 -32.51
C PRO A 613 23.16 -25.11 -31.83
N GLY A 614 24.44 -24.95 -32.18
CA GLY A 614 25.53 -25.72 -31.59
C GLY A 614 25.71 -25.45 -30.09
N LEU A 615 25.74 -24.17 -29.69
CA LEU A 615 25.85 -23.77 -28.29
C LEU A 615 24.60 -24.20 -27.50
N ALA A 616 23.42 -24.05 -28.10
CA ALA A 616 22.16 -24.50 -27.51
C ALA A 616 22.12 -26.01 -27.27
N LEU A 617 22.62 -26.82 -28.21
CA LEU A 617 22.68 -28.27 -28.10
C LEU A 617 23.56 -28.70 -26.93
N ILE A 618 24.76 -28.13 -26.85
CA ILE A 618 25.73 -28.42 -25.78
C ILE A 618 25.13 -28.05 -24.42
N ALA A 619 24.62 -26.83 -24.28
CA ALA A 619 24.04 -26.36 -23.02
C ALA A 619 22.84 -27.21 -22.57
N GLY A 620 21.94 -27.55 -23.49
CA GLY A 620 20.75 -28.36 -23.18
C GLY A 620 21.10 -29.80 -22.78
N GLN A 621 22.02 -30.45 -23.49
CA GLN A 621 22.45 -31.80 -23.13
C GLN A 621 23.21 -31.84 -21.80
N LYS A 622 24.02 -30.82 -21.50
CA LYS A 622 24.69 -30.69 -20.22
C LYS A 622 23.70 -30.57 -19.05
N ASP A 623 22.69 -29.69 -19.16
CA ASP A 623 21.65 -29.52 -18.11
C ASP A 623 20.91 -30.84 -17.84
N ILE A 624 20.59 -31.62 -18.88
CA ILE A 624 19.97 -32.95 -18.74
C ILE A 624 20.89 -33.90 -17.95
N LEU A 625 22.18 -33.95 -18.29
CA LEU A 625 23.16 -34.83 -17.64
C LEU A 625 23.34 -34.47 -16.16
N GLU A 626 23.40 -33.18 -15.83
CA GLU A 626 23.58 -32.71 -14.44
C GLU A 626 22.33 -32.92 -13.57
N ARG A 627 21.13 -32.87 -14.16
CA ARG A 627 19.87 -33.13 -13.43
C ARG A 627 19.60 -34.62 -13.20
N MET A 628 20.16 -35.49 -14.03
CA MET A 628 19.89 -36.94 -13.98
C MET A 628 21.18 -37.77 -13.85
N PRO A 629 22.02 -37.53 -12.83
CA PRO A 629 23.26 -38.29 -12.64
C PRO A 629 23.01 -39.78 -12.44
N ASN A 630 21.95 -40.15 -11.70
CA ASN A 630 21.58 -41.55 -11.45
C ASN A 630 21.26 -42.35 -12.72
N GLY A 631 20.94 -41.68 -13.83
CA GLY A 631 20.60 -42.31 -15.11
C GLY A 631 21.81 -42.61 -15.99
N TRP A 632 23.02 -42.19 -15.61
CA TRP A 632 24.20 -42.31 -16.48
C TRP A 632 24.57 -43.76 -16.78
N LEU A 633 24.43 -44.65 -15.80
CA LEU A 633 24.77 -46.06 -15.90
C LEU A 633 23.56 -46.97 -15.69
N SER A 634 23.57 -48.13 -16.35
CA SER A 634 22.66 -49.23 -16.02
C SER A 634 23.37 -50.58 -16.11
N TYR A 635 22.95 -51.54 -15.28
CA TYR A 635 23.62 -52.84 -15.13
C TYR A 635 22.82 -53.96 -15.79
N ARG A 636 23.53 -54.95 -16.37
CA ARG A 636 22.93 -56.20 -16.85
C ARG A 636 23.92 -57.36 -16.70
N ASP A 637 23.48 -58.46 -16.11
CA ASP A 637 24.27 -59.69 -16.09
C ASP A 637 24.07 -60.48 -17.40
N TYR A 638 25.16 -60.95 -18.00
CA TYR A 638 25.17 -61.71 -19.25
C TYR A 638 26.37 -62.67 -19.32
N ASP A 639 26.12 -63.95 -19.61
CA ASP A 639 27.16 -64.98 -19.81
C ASP A 639 28.23 -65.04 -18.70
N GLY A 640 27.79 -65.00 -17.44
CA GLY A 640 28.69 -65.03 -16.26
C GLY A 640 29.48 -63.74 -16.00
N LYS A 641 29.28 -62.71 -16.82
CA LYS A 641 29.89 -61.37 -16.71
C LYS A 641 28.82 -60.33 -16.37
N ARG A 642 29.26 -59.14 -15.94
CA ARG A 642 28.41 -57.98 -15.71
C ARG A 642 28.72 -56.91 -16.75
N LEU A 643 27.68 -56.44 -17.43
CA LEU A 643 27.73 -55.35 -18.39
C LEU A 643 27.23 -54.07 -17.72
N VAL A 644 27.92 -52.97 -18.00
CA VAL A 644 27.54 -51.62 -17.58
C VAL A 644 27.31 -50.79 -18.81
N TYR A 645 26.08 -50.34 -18.99
CA TYR A 645 25.64 -49.56 -20.13
C TYR A 645 25.78 -48.07 -19.86
N PHE A 646 26.40 -47.37 -20.80
CA PHE A 646 26.60 -45.92 -20.83
C PHE A 646 25.65 -45.26 -21.84
N THR A 647 24.56 -45.95 -22.23
CA THR A 647 23.64 -45.53 -23.30
C THR A 647 23.14 -44.09 -23.11
N HIS A 648 22.83 -43.70 -21.86
CA HIS A 648 22.37 -42.34 -21.55
C HIS A 648 23.43 -41.29 -21.89
N LEU A 649 24.70 -41.53 -21.54
CA LEU A 649 25.80 -40.61 -21.88
C LEU A 649 26.00 -40.51 -23.39
N ILE A 650 25.92 -41.62 -24.12
CA ILE A 650 26.07 -41.64 -25.58
C ILE A 650 24.95 -40.86 -26.27
N SER A 651 23.72 -40.94 -25.75
CA SER A 651 22.58 -40.16 -26.24
C SER A 651 22.74 -38.65 -26.03
N TYR A 652 23.62 -38.22 -25.14
CA TYR A 652 23.89 -36.81 -24.84
C TYR A 652 25.37 -36.43 -25.05
N ARG A 653 26.04 -37.15 -25.98
CA ARG A 653 27.49 -37.00 -26.23
C ARG A 653 27.91 -35.65 -26.80
N CYS A 654 27.00 -34.85 -27.34
CA CYS A 654 27.36 -33.53 -27.87
C CYS A 654 27.77 -32.55 -26.78
N ALA A 655 27.35 -32.77 -25.53
CA ALA A 655 27.84 -32.01 -24.38
C ALA A 655 29.12 -32.56 -23.76
N ILE A 656 29.55 -33.77 -24.12
CA ILE A 656 30.61 -34.50 -23.41
C ILE A 656 31.87 -34.54 -24.28
N ASP A 657 32.98 -34.07 -23.73
CA ASP A 657 34.31 -34.22 -24.31
C ASP A 657 34.96 -35.54 -23.90
N GLU A 658 34.84 -35.91 -22.61
CA GLU A 658 35.40 -37.15 -22.08
C GLU A 658 34.49 -37.79 -21.01
N VAL A 659 34.41 -39.13 -21.03
CA VAL A 659 33.83 -39.93 -19.93
C VAL A 659 34.94 -40.72 -19.26
N ARG A 660 35.21 -40.44 -17.99
CA ARG A 660 36.11 -41.24 -17.16
C ARG A 660 35.33 -42.08 -16.17
N TYR A 661 35.72 -43.34 -15.98
CA TYR A 661 35.15 -44.24 -14.99
C TYR A 661 36.22 -45.00 -14.21
N GLY A 662 35.88 -45.47 -13.02
CA GLY A 662 36.75 -46.24 -12.14
C GLY A 662 35.97 -47.38 -11.49
N LEU A 663 36.63 -48.51 -11.26
CA LEU A 663 36.04 -49.71 -10.65
C LEU A 663 36.56 -49.84 -9.21
N ASP A 664 35.66 -49.84 -8.22
CA ASP A 664 36.01 -49.91 -6.79
C ASP A 664 37.05 -48.85 -6.35
N THR A 665 37.05 -47.69 -6.99
CA THR A 665 37.89 -46.53 -6.70
C THR A 665 37.06 -45.26 -6.82
N ASP A 666 37.34 -44.25 -5.99
CA ASP A 666 36.71 -42.92 -6.11
C ASP A 666 37.45 -42.01 -7.11
N ALA A 667 38.57 -42.48 -7.67
CA ALA A 667 39.35 -41.77 -8.68
C ALA A 667 39.21 -42.47 -10.05
N PRO A 668 38.30 -41.99 -10.93
CA PRO A 668 38.14 -42.54 -12.28
C PRO A 668 39.45 -42.51 -13.06
N ASP A 669 39.90 -43.66 -13.54
CA ASP A 669 41.19 -43.82 -14.22
C ASP A 669 41.08 -44.39 -15.65
N GLN A 670 39.91 -44.91 -16.03
CA GLN A 670 39.63 -45.45 -17.35
C GLN A 670 38.77 -44.49 -18.17
N THR A 671 38.97 -44.45 -19.49
CA THR A 671 38.15 -43.63 -20.40
C THR A 671 37.17 -44.53 -21.16
N PHE A 672 35.92 -44.08 -21.28
CA PHE A 672 34.89 -44.74 -22.07
C PHE A 672 34.67 -44.00 -23.40
N GLU A 673 34.81 -44.70 -24.53
CA GLU A 673 34.74 -44.11 -25.87
C GLU A 673 33.29 -43.92 -26.34
N ILE A 674 32.79 -42.69 -26.30
CA ILE A 674 31.41 -42.34 -26.69
C ILE A 674 31.23 -41.95 -28.16
N GLY A 675 32.33 -41.78 -28.90
CA GLY A 675 32.32 -41.34 -30.30
C GLY A 675 32.03 -39.85 -30.50
N ALA A 676 32.14 -39.37 -31.74
CA ALA A 676 31.90 -37.97 -32.07
C ALA A 676 30.41 -37.59 -32.04
N CYS A 677 30.12 -36.34 -31.69
CA CYS A 677 28.79 -35.76 -31.84
C CYS A 677 28.37 -35.70 -33.32
N ASP A 678 27.13 -36.09 -33.60
CA ASP A 678 26.42 -35.77 -34.84
C ASP A 678 25.32 -34.75 -34.50
N PRO A 679 25.50 -33.45 -34.79
CA PRO A 679 24.51 -32.42 -34.47
C PRO A 679 23.15 -32.61 -35.15
N ASP A 680 23.11 -33.30 -36.30
CA ASP A 680 21.87 -33.56 -37.04
C ASP A 680 21.08 -34.68 -36.38
N ASN A 681 21.77 -35.70 -35.84
CA ASN A 681 21.19 -36.83 -35.10
C ASN A 681 21.83 -37.04 -33.72
N PRO A 682 21.67 -36.08 -32.79
CA PRO A 682 22.50 -36.01 -31.58
C PRO A 682 22.22 -37.13 -30.57
N HIS A 683 21.08 -37.82 -30.70
CA HIS A 683 20.69 -38.94 -29.84
C HIS A 683 20.92 -40.32 -30.48
N ALA A 684 21.28 -40.36 -31.77
CA ALA A 684 21.45 -41.63 -32.48
C ALA A 684 22.75 -42.33 -32.03
N ILE A 685 22.66 -43.62 -31.77
CA ILE A 685 23.82 -44.46 -31.44
C ILE A 685 24.44 -44.94 -32.77
N PRO A 686 25.74 -44.73 -33.01
CA PRO A 686 26.40 -45.20 -34.22
C PRO A 686 26.27 -46.72 -34.38
N SER A 687 26.07 -47.19 -35.62
CA SER A 687 26.01 -48.63 -35.92
C SER A 687 27.38 -49.30 -35.98
N SER A 688 28.46 -48.52 -36.12
CA SER A 688 29.85 -48.98 -36.14
C SER A 688 30.82 -47.86 -35.76
N GLY A 689 32.04 -48.22 -35.35
CA GLY A 689 33.10 -47.27 -34.97
C GLY A 689 33.01 -46.78 -33.52
N PRO A 690 33.80 -45.75 -33.15
CA PRO A 690 33.75 -45.13 -31.83
C PRO A 690 32.32 -44.78 -31.40
N GLY A 691 31.92 -45.17 -30.19
CA GLY A 691 30.56 -44.95 -29.67
C GLY A 691 29.50 -45.97 -30.10
N SER A 692 29.79 -46.93 -30.97
CA SER A 692 28.84 -48.01 -31.30
C SER A 692 28.73 -49.09 -30.21
N THR A 693 29.74 -49.18 -29.33
CA THR A 693 29.75 -50.10 -28.19
C THR A 693 29.24 -49.36 -26.96
N VAL A 694 27.98 -49.60 -26.59
CA VAL A 694 27.29 -48.85 -25.53
C VAL A 694 27.56 -49.33 -24.10
N HIS A 695 28.40 -50.35 -23.93
CA HIS A 695 28.62 -50.97 -22.64
C HIS A 695 30.08 -51.38 -22.43
N ALA A 696 30.51 -51.37 -21.17
CA ALA A 696 31.76 -51.99 -20.72
C ALA A 696 31.46 -53.32 -20.02
N THR A 697 32.37 -54.27 -20.13
CA THR A 697 32.32 -55.51 -19.34
C THR A 697 33.16 -55.32 -18.09
N ILE A 698 32.58 -55.57 -16.92
CA ILE A 698 33.27 -55.44 -15.63
C ILE A 698 33.35 -56.79 -14.90
N PRO A 699 34.31 -56.96 -13.97
CA PRO A 699 34.33 -58.10 -13.06
C PRO A 699 33.05 -58.15 -12.20
N LYS A 700 32.44 -59.32 -12.06
CA LYS A 700 31.26 -59.52 -11.19
C LYS A 700 31.47 -59.09 -9.72
N PRO A 701 32.67 -59.24 -9.12
CA PRO A 701 32.93 -58.77 -7.76
C PRO A 701 33.01 -57.24 -7.58
N THR A 702 32.85 -56.44 -8.65
CA THR A 702 32.89 -54.98 -8.54
C THR A 702 31.71 -54.51 -7.67
N HIS A 703 31.99 -53.71 -6.65
CA HIS A 703 31.00 -53.21 -5.69
C HIS A 703 30.41 -51.88 -6.13
N PHE A 704 31.21 -51.00 -6.74
CA PHE A 704 30.74 -49.73 -7.25
C PHE A 704 31.57 -49.21 -8.43
N ILE A 705 31.00 -48.24 -9.16
CA ILE A 705 31.66 -47.51 -10.23
C ILE A 705 31.62 -46.02 -9.92
N SER A 706 32.76 -45.35 -10.02
CA SER A 706 32.84 -43.89 -10.05
C SER A 706 32.84 -43.40 -11.49
N VAL A 707 32.11 -42.34 -11.83
CA VAL A 707 32.11 -41.70 -13.15
C VAL A 707 32.30 -40.20 -13.03
N GLN A 708 33.14 -39.63 -13.89
CA GLN A 708 33.30 -38.19 -14.05
C GLN A 708 33.23 -37.82 -15.53
N LEU A 709 32.50 -36.74 -15.83
CA LEU A 709 32.38 -36.19 -17.18
C LEU A 709 33.25 -34.95 -17.30
N THR A 710 33.97 -34.83 -18.42
CA THR A 710 34.49 -33.54 -18.90
C THR A 710 33.56 -33.07 -20.01
N TYR A 711 33.01 -31.86 -19.87
CA TYR A 711 32.08 -31.29 -20.84
C TYR A 711 32.81 -30.55 -21.97
N ALA A 712 32.13 -30.36 -23.10
CA ALA A 712 32.66 -29.67 -24.27
C ALA A 712 33.02 -28.18 -24.01
N ASP A 713 32.52 -27.59 -22.93
CA ASP A 713 32.90 -26.25 -22.46
C ASP A 713 34.14 -26.23 -21.54
N GLY A 714 34.77 -27.39 -21.33
CA GLY A 714 35.95 -27.58 -20.48
C GLY A 714 35.67 -27.73 -18.98
N THR A 715 34.41 -27.63 -18.55
CA THR A 715 34.03 -27.87 -17.15
C THR A 715 33.94 -29.36 -16.84
N GLN A 716 34.01 -29.73 -15.57
CA GLN A 716 33.92 -31.12 -15.12
C GLN A 716 32.73 -31.32 -14.19
N SER A 717 32.11 -32.49 -14.25
CA SER A 717 31.12 -32.90 -13.27
C SER A 717 31.78 -33.27 -11.94
N GLU A 718 30.97 -33.26 -10.87
CA GLU A 718 31.28 -34.02 -9.66
C GLU A 718 31.45 -35.51 -10.00
N VAL A 719 32.25 -36.22 -9.20
CA VAL A 719 32.42 -37.67 -9.35
C VAL A 719 31.15 -38.35 -8.82
N GLN A 720 30.44 -39.06 -9.70
CA GLN A 720 29.23 -39.79 -9.38
C GLN A 720 29.53 -41.25 -9.05
N ARG A 721 28.98 -41.77 -7.96
CA ARG A 721 29.14 -43.16 -7.53
C ARG A 721 27.87 -43.96 -7.81
N PHE A 722 28.05 -45.13 -8.43
CA PHE A 722 26.99 -46.07 -8.76
C PHE A 722 27.29 -47.41 -8.12
N ASP A 723 26.53 -47.82 -7.12
CA ASP A 723 26.70 -49.13 -6.52
C ASP A 723 26.22 -50.22 -7.49
N ALA A 724 27.01 -51.28 -7.63
CA ALA A 724 26.67 -52.42 -8.46
C ALA A 724 25.66 -53.31 -7.73
N PRO A 725 24.65 -53.87 -8.42
CA PRO A 725 23.68 -54.77 -7.80
C PRO A 725 24.37 -56.04 -7.27
N ASN A 726 23.98 -56.50 -6.09
CA ASN A 726 24.56 -57.70 -5.46
C ASN A 726 24.37 -58.98 -6.30
#